data_AF-A0A938LN13-F1
#
_entry.id   AF-A0A938LN13-F1
#
_cell.length_a   1.000
_cell.length_b   1.000
_cell.length_c   1.000
_cell.angle_alpha   90.00
_cell.angle_beta   90.00
_cell.angle_gamma   90.00
#
_symmetry.space_group_name_H-M   'P 1'
#
loop_
_entity.id
_entity.type
_entity.pdbx_description
1 polymer ?
#
loop_
_entity_poly.entity_id
_entity_poly.type
_entity_poly.pdbx_seq_one_letter_code
_entity_poly.pdbx_strand_id
1 'polypeptide(L)'
;MSGSREQGLRVNRAGYLERGWVIANHKLVSFHAAFISSVLSLPAAELTAAAAEGHNIKYLVLNFMFSPLHLEVWMSLAILYLSWHAAIAIHEMGHFLAAARLTALNKDSQEKADAARQSGNKFGWYAQMFLLIPWGKFYGVKKENGNYAPDAPYNLAVAAAAPVWSGWLATICLPIAALSIGLGLLARNEVLIYLGRFFLAPGFVGLLDRFLADPGKLREFRTREAVAAEQAARAAAKAGSEDWYSKAAEVKKRLMADRMMQVALSKGGRVRAPWQYRNCAMGGRHTEKEYPESNISMQEGMFIPLSAKTYEEAQEMTVNLQTRLKEIIESAAGAKVMGIGLEGGLAPYVDKEPGDKVPEQRLWRMMKQAILDCEYVPGVDVAVALDPAASELENAYREETGQKDATGMYRFWRDKSKVDMSRDDILGLYEEAMRNGVPILSVEDGFGEMDHAGWKLIMEKLGNKIFIVGDDLVTTKDTNIEKCAKNGEINATLIKANQIGTLSETVLAMLTSLAYDAELIVSHRSKSPNDPFEAEISTAMNAYGLKAGGGANTERLQKYGRVLEILTIAERSKRQMSAEERKAIEKDLKDIAVALTGQKDVILAKDAADIDIAALLMRMLAIEAITGNEEPTNAGIPTAAATLFLGRSGTIRFKGSTPLGTSAGVDEAIHFIDSIIKPCDLTKRHLDLFKDAGDGTFRFRKGLRFDEVKAKGDDKLLERWRKARRYEGKGCMEAVQNLEAILSKAFVGKRLSDLGSLLDVDRTLLKLEWDQAVAQGLADGNGGADKKIAVMQRKGVLGMNAILSLSVAMGRAVAAAQGKEMWQLIREIATDAMTKFVTQNGKKQGELAAMDFDQLQVVFRETAREVRKQGKEIAPLLRAQLPVYPV
;
A
#
# COMPACT_ATOMS: atom_id res chain seq x y z
N MET A 1 2.65 -37.65 -0.83
CA MET A 1 2.53 -38.12 -2.23
C MET A 1 3.29 -37.14 -3.11
N SER A 2 4.36 -37.62 -3.73
CA SER A 2 5.25 -36.90 -4.64
C SER A 2 4.53 -36.54 -5.94
N GLY A 3 4.52 -35.26 -6.29
CA GLY A 3 4.03 -34.78 -7.58
C GLY A 3 4.96 -33.69 -8.10
N SER A 4 6.01 -34.10 -8.80
CA SER A 4 6.93 -33.24 -9.54
C SER A 4 6.17 -32.43 -10.59
N ARG A 5 6.09 -31.10 -10.41
CA ARG A 5 5.72 -30.18 -11.48
C ARG A 5 6.94 -29.96 -12.39
N GLU A 6 7.19 -30.92 -13.27
CA GLU A 6 7.91 -30.62 -14.51
C GLU A 6 6.95 -29.86 -15.42
N GLN A 7 7.04 -28.53 -15.41
CA GLN A 7 6.48 -27.73 -16.48
C GLN A 7 7.29 -28.02 -17.75
N GLY A 8 6.67 -28.75 -18.67
CA GLY A 8 7.19 -29.01 -20.00
C GLY A 8 7.46 -27.71 -20.75
N LEU A 9 8.71 -27.25 -20.72
CA LEU A 9 9.31 -26.48 -21.80
C LEU A 9 9.14 -27.31 -23.07
N ARG A 10 8.15 -26.96 -23.90
CA ARG A 10 8.12 -27.39 -25.29
C ARG A 10 9.37 -26.81 -25.96
N VAL A 11 10.47 -27.56 -25.92
CA VAL A 11 11.61 -27.33 -26.79
C VAL A 11 11.09 -27.54 -28.20
N ASN A 12 10.84 -26.42 -28.90
CA ASN A 12 10.51 -26.43 -30.30
C ASN A 12 11.63 -27.20 -31.00
N ARG A 13 11.30 -28.27 -31.73
CA ARG A 13 12.28 -29.01 -32.52
C ARG A 13 13.01 -27.99 -33.40
N ALA A 14 14.34 -27.92 -33.24
CA ALA A 14 15.22 -27.07 -34.02
C ALA A 14 14.79 -27.09 -35.49
N GLY A 15 14.27 -25.97 -35.96
CA GLY A 15 13.87 -25.81 -37.35
C GLY A 15 15.10 -25.98 -38.24
N TYR A 16 14.88 -26.45 -39.48
CA TYR A 16 15.90 -26.64 -40.52
C TYR A 16 16.77 -25.40 -40.83
N LEU A 17 16.54 -24.26 -40.16
CA LEU A 17 17.22 -22.98 -40.30
C LEU A 17 18.50 -22.83 -39.43
N GLU A 18 18.77 -23.72 -38.47
CA GLU A 18 19.90 -23.53 -37.53
C GLU A 18 21.30 -23.95 -38.09
N ARG A 19 21.41 -24.57 -39.27
CA ARG A 19 22.70 -25.22 -39.68
C ARG A 19 23.51 -24.60 -40.81
N GLY A 20 23.12 -23.45 -41.39
CA GLY A 20 23.96 -22.84 -42.44
C GLY A 20 23.59 -21.42 -42.91
N TRP A 21 22.70 -20.72 -42.20
CA TRP A 21 22.12 -19.47 -42.69
C TRP A 21 22.97 -18.22 -42.42
N VAL A 22 23.79 -18.20 -41.36
CA VAL A 22 24.58 -17.01 -40.99
C VAL A 22 25.56 -16.63 -42.11
N ILE A 23 26.30 -17.60 -42.65
CA ILE A 23 27.30 -17.34 -43.70
C ILE A 23 26.68 -17.11 -45.07
N ALA A 24 25.61 -17.86 -45.39
CA ALA A 24 24.83 -17.60 -46.59
C ALA A 24 24.32 -16.15 -46.57
N ASN A 25 23.83 -15.65 -45.43
CA ASN A 25 23.41 -14.27 -45.26
C ASN A 25 24.58 -13.28 -45.39
N HIS A 26 25.74 -13.55 -44.76
CA HIS A 26 26.90 -12.65 -44.80
C HIS A 26 27.48 -12.50 -46.21
N LYS A 27 27.61 -13.59 -47.00
CA LYS A 27 28.05 -13.45 -48.41
C LYS A 27 26.97 -12.85 -49.28
N LEU A 28 25.72 -13.31 -49.15
CA LEU A 28 24.62 -12.90 -50.02
C LEU A 28 24.30 -11.42 -49.83
N VAL A 29 24.19 -10.94 -48.59
CA VAL A 29 23.94 -9.52 -48.30
C VAL A 29 25.13 -8.66 -48.71
N SER A 30 26.37 -9.12 -48.45
CA SER A 30 27.56 -8.41 -48.94
C SER A 30 27.59 -8.34 -50.47
N PHE A 31 27.15 -9.40 -51.16
CA PHE A 31 27.08 -9.43 -52.62
C PHE A 31 26.04 -8.42 -53.14
N HIS A 32 24.83 -8.45 -52.59
CA HIS A 32 23.78 -7.50 -52.96
C HIS A 32 24.21 -6.06 -52.66
N ALA A 33 24.78 -5.79 -51.48
CA ALA A 33 25.24 -4.46 -51.12
C ALA A 33 26.39 -3.99 -52.03
N ALA A 34 27.38 -4.83 -52.32
CA ALA A 34 28.53 -4.47 -53.16
C ALA A 34 28.12 -4.19 -54.62
N PHE A 35 27.29 -5.06 -55.20
CA PHE A 35 26.90 -4.97 -56.61
C PHE A 35 25.75 -3.99 -56.84
N ILE A 36 24.72 -3.93 -56.00
CA ILE A 36 23.63 -2.95 -56.18
C ILE A 36 24.14 -1.52 -55.98
N SER A 37 25.04 -1.32 -55.01
CA SER A 37 25.61 0.01 -54.78
C SER A 37 26.57 0.47 -55.87
N SER A 38 27.00 -0.40 -56.81
CA SER A 38 27.77 0.00 -57.98
C SER A 38 27.03 0.97 -58.90
N VAL A 39 25.70 0.98 -58.85
CA VAL A 39 24.84 1.96 -59.55
C VAL A 39 25.19 3.40 -59.15
N LEU A 40 25.69 3.62 -57.92
CA LEU A 40 26.12 4.93 -57.44
C LEU A 40 27.38 5.46 -58.14
N SER A 41 28.10 4.58 -58.85
CA SER A 41 29.32 4.88 -59.60
C SER A 41 29.07 4.90 -61.12
N LEU A 42 27.81 4.92 -61.57
CA LEU A 42 27.50 4.96 -63.01
C LEU A 42 27.98 6.26 -63.67
N PRO A 43 28.59 6.19 -64.87
CA PRO A 43 28.98 7.37 -65.63
C PRO A 43 27.73 8.01 -66.27
N ALA A 44 26.96 8.75 -65.47
CA ALA A 44 25.65 9.27 -65.85
C ALA A 44 25.70 10.15 -67.12
N ALA A 45 26.78 10.90 -67.31
CA ALA A 45 26.95 11.74 -68.51
C ALA A 45 27.11 10.91 -69.79
N GLU A 46 27.89 9.83 -69.74
CA GLU A 46 28.12 8.92 -70.87
C GLU A 46 26.85 8.12 -71.19
N LEU A 47 26.12 7.67 -70.17
CA LEU A 47 24.84 6.97 -70.35
C LEU A 47 23.76 7.88 -70.93
N THR A 48 23.76 9.17 -70.58
CA THR A 48 22.81 10.14 -71.12
C THR A 48 23.12 10.45 -72.60
N ALA A 49 24.40 10.54 -72.97
CA ALA A 49 24.83 10.68 -74.36
C ALA A 49 24.46 9.44 -75.19
N ALA A 50 24.75 8.24 -74.67
CA ALA A 50 24.39 6.98 -75.33
C ALA A 50 22.85 6.81 -75.48
N ALA A 51 22.07 7.35 -74.56
CA ALA A 51 20.60 7.34 -74.64
C ALA A 51 20.09 8.24 -75.78
N ALA A 52 20.71 9.40 -75.96
CA ALA A 52 20.38 10.32 -77.05
C ALA A 52 20.72 9.73 -78.44
N GLU A 53 21.70 8.84 -78.50
CA GLU A 53 22.12 8.10 -79.71
C GLU A 53 21.30 6.82 -79.96
N GLY A 54 20.31 6.50 -79.11
CA GLY A 54 19.42 5.36 -79.29
C GLY A 54 19.96 4.01 -78.80
N HIS A 55 21.05 4.00 -78.03
CA HIS A 55 21.59 2.76 -77.46
C HIS A 55 20.70 2.15 -76.38
N ASN A 56 20.78 0.82 -76.21
CA ASN A 56 20.06 0.11 -75.15
C ASN A 56 20.73 0.34 -73.79
N ILE A 57 20.21 1.29 -73.03
CA ILE A 57 20.72 1.68 -71.70
C ILE A 57 20.71 0.52 -70.71
N LYS A 58 19.72 -0.39 -70.77
CA LYS A 58 19.66 -1.54 -69.86
C LYS A 58 20.87 -2.45 -70.05
N TYR A 59 21.27 -2.67 -71.31
CA TYR A 59 22.46 -3.45 -71.63
C TYR A 59 23.74 -2.77 -71.13
N LEU A 60 23.86 -1.45 -71.32
CA LEU A 60 25.05 -0.70 -70.88
C LEU A 60 25.22 -0.70 -69.35
N VAL A 61 24.14 -0.54 -68.60
CA VAL A 61 24.18 -0.62 -67.13
C VAL A 61 24.55 -2.04 -66.67
N LEU A 62 23.97 -3.08 -67.27
CA LEU A 62 24.33 -4.47 -66.93
C LEU A 62 25.77 -4.80 -67.31
N ASN A 63 26.25 -4.29 -68.44
CA ASN A 63 27.64 -4.46 -68.87
C ASN A 63 28.60 -3.75 -67.89
N PHE A 64 28.29 -2.53 -67.45
CA PHE A 64 29.06 -1.84 -66.42
C PHE A 64 29.12 -2.61 -65.10
N MET A 65 27.99 -3.15 -64.65
CA MET A 65 27.86 -3.83 -63.35
C MET A 65 28.42 -5.26 -63.32
N PHE A 66 28.45 -5.97 -64.45
CA PHE A 66 28.72 -7.41 -64.48
C PHE A 66 29.72 -7.88 -65.55
N SER A 67 30.22 -7.00 -66.42
CA SER A 67 31.24 -7.39 -67.40
C SER A 67 32.63 -7.44 -66.77
N PRO A 68 33.37 -8.54 -66.90
CA PRO A 68 34.73 -8.66 -66.36
C PRO A 68 35.74 -7.67 -67.01
N LEU A 69 35.33 -7.03 -68.12
CA LEU A 69 36.10 -6.01 -68.81
C LEU A 69 35.99 -4.62 -68.18
N HIS A 70 35.02 -4.39 -67.28
CA HIS A 70 34.89 -3.14 -66.53
C HIS A 70 35.59 -3.22 -65.17
N LEU A 71 36.32 -2.16 -64.82
CA LEU A 71 37.01 -2.02 -63.52
C LEU A 71 36.04 -2.10 -62.33
N GLU A 72 34.79 -1.68 -62.54
CA GLU A 72 33.74 -1.66 -61.52
C GLU A 72 33.42 -3.07 -60.97
N VAL A 73 33.47 -4.10 -61.81
CA VAL A 73 33.26 -5.49 -61.37
C VAL A 73 34.35 -5.92 -60.40
N TRP A 74 35.60 -5.57 -60.69
CA TRP A 74 36.73 -5.87 -59.82
C TRP A 74 36.67 -5.10 -58.50
N MET A 75 36.23 -3.84 -58.53
CA MET A 75 35.97 -3.05 -57.32
C MET A 75 34.84 -3.65 -56.47
N SER A 76 33.74 -4.06 -57.10
CA SER A 76 32.61 -4.70 -56.41
C SER A 76 32.99 -6.05 -55.81
N LEU A 77 33.82 -6.84 -56.51
CA LEU A 77 34.38 -8.09 -56.00
C LEU A 77 35.34 -7.86 -54.82
N ALA A 78 36.17 -6.82 -54.86
CA ALA A 78 37.05 -6.45 -53.76
C ALA A 78 36.24 -6.01 -52.53
N ILE A 79 35.21 -5.17 -52.72
CA ILE A 79 34.30 -4.75 -51.64
C ILE A 79 33.60 -5.97 -51.02
N LEU A 80 33.01 -6.85 -51.85
CA LEU A 80 32.39 -8.09 -51.39
C LEU A 80 33.35 -8.93 -50.56
N TYR A 81 34.57 -9.14 -51.07
CA TYR A 81 35.57 -9.95 -50.42
C TYR A 81 36.00 -9.35 -49.07
N LEU A 82 36.23 -8.04 -48.99
CA LEU A 82 36.65 -7.41 -47.75
C LEU A 82 35.50 -7.30 -46.74
N SER A 83 34.29 -6.96 -47.19
CA SER A 83 33.14 -6.73 -46.32
C SER A 83 32.67 -7.98 -45.61
N TRP A 84 32.55 -9.10 -46.32
CA TRP A 84 32.02 -10.32 -45.71
C TRP A 84 33.03 -10.96 -44.74
N HIS A 85 34.34 -10.87 -45.02
CA HIS A 85 35.38 -11.35 -44.11
C HIS A 85 35.45 -10.48 -42.85
N ALA A 86 35.33 -9.15 -43.00
CA ALA A 86 35.27 -8.24 -41.86
C ALA A 86 34.02 -8.48 -40.99
N ALA A 87 32.86 -8.72 -41.62
CA ALA A 87 31.63 -9.02 -40.89
C ALA A 87 31.73 -10.34 -40.12
N ILE A 88 32.23 -11.42 -40.75
CA ILE A 88 32.47 -12.71 -40.07
C ILE A 88 33.47 -12.54 -38.92
N ALA A 89 34.58 -11.82 -39.15
CA ALA A 89 35.58 -11.58 -38.12
C ALA A 89 34.98 -10.94 -36.86
N ILE A 90 34.19 -9.87 -37.03
CA ILE A 90 33.63 -9.11 -35.91
C ILE A 90 32.53 -9.91 -35.18
N HIS A 91 31.67 -10.59 -35.93
CA HIS A 91 30.62 -11.44 -35.37
C HIS A 91 31.19 -12.55 -34.47
N GLU A 92 32.14 -13.32 -35.00
CA GLU A 92 32.74 -14.47 -34.32
C GLU A 92 33.72 -14.06 -33.21
N MET A 93 34.41 -12.92 -33.37
CA MET A 93 35.21 -12.33 -32.30
C MET A 93 34.33 -12.01 -31.08
N GLY A 94 33.10 -11.53 -31.30
CA GLY A 94 32.13 -11.30 -30.24
C GLY A 94 31.78 -12.58 -29.45
N HIS A 95 31.52 -13.67 -30.16
CA HIS A 95 31.29 -14.99 -29.55
C HIS A 95 32.50 -15.48 -28.74
N PHE A 96 33.70 -15.40 -29.32
CA PHE A 96 34.92 -15.86 -28.67
C PHE A 96 35.23 -15.06 -27.40
N LEU A 97 35.13 -13.73 -27.45
CA LEU A 97 35.40 -12.86 -26.29
C LEU A 97 34.39 -13.06 -25.16
N ALA A 98 33.12 -13.30 -25.50
CA ALA A 98 32.10 -13.63 -24.51
C ALA A 98 32.38 -14.98 -23.86
N ALA A 99 32.72 -16.01 -24.65
CA ALA A 99 33.09 -17.33 -24.13
C ALA A 99 34.32 -17.27 -23.21
N ALA A 100 35.36 -16.53 -23.62
CA ALA A 100 36.57 -16.31 -22.82
C ALA A 100 36.29 -15.57 -21.51
N ARG A 101 35.38 -14.59 -21.51
CA ARG A 101 34.96 -13.86 -20.28
C ARG A 101 34.18 -14.75 -19.32
N LEU A 102 33.43 -15.71 -19.83
CA LEU A 102 32.60 -16.60 -19.05
C LEU A 102 33.31 -17.91 -18.68
N THR A 103 34.62 -18.01 -18.93
CA THR A 103 35.41 -19.24 -18.70
C THR A 103 34.77 -20.47 -19.35
N ALA A 104 34.18 -20.29 -20.52
CA ALA A 104 33.39 -21.30 -21.22
C ALA A 104 34.15 -21.98 -22.37
N LEU A 105 35.36 -21.52 -22.70
CA LEU A 105 36.18 -22.17 -23.72
C LEU A 105 36.73 -23.52 -23.21
N ASN A 106 37.16 -24.39 -24.13
CA ASN A 106 37.96 -25.55 -23.75
C ASN A 106 39.23 -25.12 -22.97
N LYS A 107 39.74 -26.02 -22.12
CA LYS A 107 40.82 -25.72 -21.17
C LYS A 107 42.04 -25.04 -21.84
N ASP A 108 42.52 -25.61 -22.93
CA ASP A 108 43.70 -25.12 -23.66
C ASP A 108 43.48 -23.73 -24.29
N SER A 109 42.26 -23.44 -24.77
CA SER A 109 41.90 -22.16 -25.38
C SER A 109 41.61 -21.09 -24.33
N GLN A 110 41.06 -21.49 -23.18
CA GLN A 110 40.80 -20.61 -22.05
C GLN A 110 42.11 -20.12 -21.44
N GLU A 111 43.07 -21.02 -21.18
CA GLU A 111 44.40 -20.67 -20.66
C GLU A 111 45.13 -19.69 -21.59
N LYS A 112 45.08 -19.91 -22.91
CA LYS A 112 45.65 -18.99 -23.92
C LYS A 112 44.95 -17.64 -23.96
N ALA A 113 43.61 -17.62 -23.84
CA ALA A 113 42.84 -16.39 -23.82
C ALA A 113 43.10 -15.56 -22.55
N ASP A 114 43.20 -16.21 -21.39
CA ASP A 114 43.49 -15.55 -20.12
C ASP A 114 44.93 -14.99 -20.08
N ALA A 115 45.90 -15.76 -20.59
CA ALA A 115 47.28 -15.28 -20.77
C ALA A 115 47.35 -14.05 -21.70
N ALA A 116 46.61 -14.07 -22.82
CA ALA A 116 46.55 -12.93 -23.74
C ALA A 116 45.87 -11.70 -23.12
N ARG A 117 44.82 -11.88 -22.30
CA ARG A 117 44.12 -10.78 -21.60
C ARG A 117 44.96 -10.13 -20.51
N GLN A 118 45.80 -10.91 -19.85
CA GLN A 118 46.75 -10.45 -18.84
C GLN A 118 48.00 -9.83 -19.45
N SER A 119 48.33 -10.16 -20.71
CA SER A 119 49.40 -9.51 -21.45
C SER A 119 49.05 -8.05 -21.79
N GLY A 120 50.06 -7.16 -21.81
CA GLY A 120 49.89 -5.75 -22.18
C GLY A 120 49.58 -5.51 -23.67
N ASN A 121 49.65 -6.53 -24.55
CA ASN A 121 49.49 -6.40 -25.99
C ASN A 121 48.08 -6.79 -26.49
N LYS A 122 47.06 -6.11 -25.97
CA LYS A 122 45.65 -6.35 -26.35
C LYS A 122 45.39 -6.08 -27.84
N PHE A 123 46.05 -5.07 -28.40
CA PHE A 123 45.89 -4.70 -29.80
C PHE A 123 46.34 -5.81 -30.76
N GLY A 124 47.53 -6.39 -30.52
CA GLY A 124 48.03 -7.50 -31.33
C GLY A 124 47.12 -8.73 -31.27
N TRP A 125 46.53 -9.00 -30.11
CA TRP A 125 45.58 -10.10 -29.93
C TRP A 125 44.28 -9.89 -30.74
N TYR A 126 43.67 -8.71 -30.66
CA TYR A 126 42.47 -8.39 -31.46
C TYR A 126 42.76 -8.38 -32.97
N ALA A 127 43.93 -7.91 -33.39
CA ALA A 127 44.33 -7.93 -34.80
C ALA A 127 44.50 -9.37 -35.31
N GLN A 128 45.10 -10.26 -34.51
CA GLN A 128 45.22 -11.68 -34.84
C GLN A 128 43.84 -12.35 -34.94
N MET A 129 42.92 -12.04 -34.02
CA MET A 129 41.53 -12.52 -34.09
C MET A 129 40.89 -12.10 -35.42
N PHE A 130 40.92 -10.81 -35.74
CA PHE A 130 40.27 -10.27 -36.93
C PHE A 130 40.79 -10.91 -38.22
N LEU A 131 42.10 -11.19 -38.31
CA LEU A 131 42.72 -11.77 -39.50
C LEU A 131 42.52 -13.28 -39.63
N LEU A 132 42.55 -14.03 -38.52
CA LEU A 132 42.58 -15.51 -38.55
C LEU A 132 41.20 -16.17 -38.41
N ILE A 133 40.25 -15.51 -37.75
CA ILE A 133 38.89 -16.02 -37.52
C ILE A 133 38.13 -16.30 -38.83
N PRO A 134 38.14 -15.41 -39.86
CA PRO A 134 37.42 -15.68 -41.11
C PRO A 134 37.92 -16.89 -41.88
N TRP A 135 39.09 -17.42 -41.51
CA TRP A 135 39.69 -18.62 -42.07
C TRP A 135 39.58 -19.83 -41.15
N GLY A 136 39.04 -19.67 -39.94
CA GLY A 136 38.95 -20.73 -38.93
C GLY A 136 40.33 -21.16 -38.39
N LYS A 137 41.33 -20.27 -38.47
CA LYS A 137 42.71 -20.56 -38.04
C LYS A 137 43.05 -19.96 -36.67
N PHE A 138 42.12 -19.21 -36.08
CA PHE A 138 42.28 -18.68 -34.74
C PHE A 138 42.04 -19.79 -33.70
N TYR A 139 42.88 -19.87 -32.67
CA TYR A 139 42.77 -20.92 -31.67
C TYR A 139 41.44 -20.85 -30.94
N GLY A 140 40.83 -22.01 -30.67
CA GLY A 140 39.53 -22.07 -30.01
C GLY A 140 38.36 -21.60 -30.87
N VAL A 141 38.51 -21.46 -32.19
CA VAL A 141 37.41 -21.30 -33.16
C VAL A 141 37.43 -22.48 -34.13
N LYS A 142 36.36 -23.26 -34.15
CA LYS A 142 36.17 -24.40 -35.07
C LYS A 142 35.45 -23.96 -36.33
N LYS A 143 35.86 -24.53 -37.46
CA LYS A 143 35.19 -24.38 -38.76
C LYS A 143 34.53 -25.71 -39.15
N GLU A 144 33.20 -25.77 -39.09
CA GLU A 144 32.43 -26.97 -39.44
C GLU A 144 31.31 -26.62 -40.42
N ASN A 145 31.25 -27.32 -41.57
CA ASN A 145 30.23 -27.12 -42.62
C ASN A 145 30.07 -25.66 -43.06
N GLY A 146 31.16 -24.90 -43.04
CA GLY A 146 31.17 -23.48 -43.36
C GLY A 146 31.08 -22.58 -42.14
N ASN A 147 30.37 -22.96 -41.08
CA ASN A 147 30.18 -22.15 -39.87
C ASN A 147 31.44 -22.04 -39.02
N TYR A 148 31.65 -20.87 -38.42
CA TYR A 148 32.68 -20.61 -37.44
C TYR A 148 31.99 -20.56 -36.07
N ALA A 149 32.58 -21.16 -35.04
CA ALA A 149 32.08 -21.06 -33.68
C ALA A 149 33.20 -21.26 -32.67
N PRO A 150 33.15 -20.61 -31.49
CA PRO A 150 34.09 -20.93 -30.42
C PRO A 150 33.97 -22.39 -30.00
N ASP A 151 35.09 -23.02 -29.70
CA ASP A 151 35.14 -24.37 -29.15
C ASP A 151 34.77 -24.36 -27.66
N ALA A 152 33.47 -24.22 -27.41
CA ALA A 152 32.85 -24.10 -26.10
C ALA A 152 31.54 -24.91 -26.05
N PRO A 153 31.16 -25.49 -24.90
CA PRO A 153 29.82 -26.02 -24.71
C PRO A 153 28.78 -24.90 -24.92
N TYR A 154 27.59 -25.25 -25.38
CA TYR A 154 26.53 -24.27 -25.63
C TYR A 154 26.23 -23.43 -24.37
N ASN A 155 26.42 -22.11 -24.47
CA ASN A 155 26.15 -21.14 -23.42
C ASN A 155 25.28 -20.00 -23.97
N LEU A 156 24.13 -19.77 -23.34
CA LEU A 156 23.13 -18.78 -23.76
C LEU A 156 23.72 -17.35 -23.87
N ALA A 157 24.64 -16.99 -22.98
CA ALA A 157 25.31 -15.69 -22.98
C ALA A 157 26.31 -15.55 -24.14
N VAL A 158 26.94 -16.66 -24.52
CA VAL A 158 27.82 -16.72 -25.70
C VAL A 158 26.98 -16.62 -26.97
N ALA A 159 25.85 -17.32 -27.05
CA ALA A 159 24.92 -17.24 -28.18
C ALA A 159 24.31 -15.83 -28.36
N ALA A 160 24.03 -15.12 -27.27
CA ALA A 160 23.49 -13.76 -27.28
C ALA A 160 24.52 -12.66 -27.62
N ALA A 161 25.82 -12.97 -27.61
CA ALA A 161 26.87 -11.98 -27.82
C ALA A 161 26.97 -11.52 -29.29
N ALA A 162 26.86 -12.43 -30.26
CA ALA A 162 27.00 -12.07 -31.67
C ALA A 162 25.98 -11.05 -32.19
N PRO A 163 24.66 -11.17 -31.91
CA PRO A 163 23.69 -10.15 -32.34
C PRO A 163 23.97 -8.76 -31.75
N VAL A 164 24.62 -8.69 -30.59
CA VAL A 164 25.05 -7.43 -29.97
C VAL A 164 26.21 -6.84 -30.76
N TRP A 165 27.23 -7.63 -31.08
CA TRP A 165 28.38 -7.19 -31.89
C TRP A 165 27.99 -6.85 -33.33
N SER A 166 27.10 -7.61 -33.95
CA SER A 166 26.47 -7.28 -35.24
C SER A 166 25.66 -5.98 -35.17
N GLY A 167 24.98 -5.73 -34.04
CA GLY A 167 24.32 -4.46 -33.77
C GLY A 167 25.28 -3.27 -33.69
N TRP A 168 26.44 -3.43 -33.07
CA TRP A 168 27.50 -2.42 -33.06
C TRP A 168 28.07 -2.20 -34.46
N LEU A 169 28.28 -3.27 -35.23
CA LEU A 169 28.74 -3.21 -36.62
C LEU A 169 27.80 -2.33 -37.47
N ALA A 170 26.48 -2.53 -37.34
CA ALA A 170 25.48 -1.72 -38.04
C ALA A 170 25.51 -0.24 -37.58
N THR A 171 25.50 -0.02 -36.27
CA THR A 171 25.49 1.33 -35.67
C THR A 171 26.70 2.16 -36.08
N ILE A 172 27.85 1.53 -36.30
CA ILE A 172 29.09 2.20 -36.70
C ILE A 172 29.17 2.35 -38.23
N CYS A 173 28.94 1.28 -38.98
CA CYS A 173 29.20 1.28 -40.42
C CYS A 173 28.12 2.02 -41.23
N LEU A 174 26.85 1.97 -40.83
CA LEU A 174 25.77 2.62 -41.60
C LEU A 174 25.88 4.15 -41.62
N PRO A 175 26.17 4.85 -40.51
CA PRO A 175 26.42 6.29 -40.55
C PRO A 175 27.63 6.66 -41.40
N ILE A 176 28.74 5.90 -41.30
CA ILE A 176 29.94 6.14 -42.11
C ILE A 176 29.62 5.95 -43.60
N ALA A 177 28.86 4.91 -43.94
CA ALA A 177 28.39 4.66 -45.30
C ALA A 177 27.53 5.81 -45.83
N ALA A 178 26.52 6.24 -45.07
CA ALA A 178 25.62 7.31 -45.45
C ALA A 178 26.34 8.66 -45.64
N LEU A 179 27.24 9.01 -44.72
CA LEU A 179 28.04 10.24 -44.81
C LEU A 179 29.00 10.19 -46.00
N SER A 180 29.72 9.08 -46.20
CA SER A 180 30.70 8.96 -47.28
C SER A 180 30.03 8.94 -48.65
N ILE A 181 28.90 8.23 -48.81
CA ILE A 181 28.10 8.24 -50.04
C ILE A 181 27.52 9.64 -50.29
N GLY A 182 26.91 10.26 -49.26
CA GLY A 182 26.30 11.58 -49.40
C GLY A 182 27.31 12.65 -49.80
N LEU A 183 28.45 12.73 -49.10
CA LEU A 183 29.53 13.65 -49.44
C LEU A 183 30.18 13.32 -50.79
N GLY A 184 30.34 12.03 -51.11
CA GLY A 184 30.88 11.58 -52.39
C GLY A 184 30.01 11.99 -53.57
N LEU A 185 28.69 11.85 -53.46
CA LEU A 185 27.75 12.27 -54.50
C LEU A 185 27.69 13.80 -54.64
N LEU A 186 27.70 14.53 -53.52
CA LEU A 186 27.69 16.01 -53.54
C LEU A 186 28.98 16.59 -54.13
N ALA A 187 30.13 16.04 -53.75
CA ALA A 187 31.45 16.50 -54.19
C ALA A 187 31.93 15.86 -55.51
N ARG A 188 31.13 14.94 -56.09
CA ARG A 188 31.51 14.09 -57.24
C ARG A 188 32.86 13.39 -57.04
N ASN A 189 33.08 12.87 -55.83
CA ASN A 189 34.31 12.20 -55.45
C ASN A 189 34.09 10.68 -55.38
N GLU A 190 34.62 9.96 -56.37
CA GLU A 190 34.47 8.51 -56.51
C GLU A 190 35.10 7.73 -55.35
N VAL A 191 36.21 8.21 -54.78
CA VAL A 191 36.89 7.55 -53.66
C VAL A 191 35.99 7.52 -52.42
N LEU A 192 35.27 8.62 -52.15
CA LEU A 192 34.31 8.67 -51.04
C LEU A 192 33.09 7.76 -51.29
N ILE A 193 32.66 7.63 -52.55
CA ILE A 193 31.59 6.69 -52.92
C ILE A 193 32.06 5.25 -52.67
N TYR A 194 33.25 4.85 -53.13
CA TYR A 194 33.80 3.52 -52.88
C TYR A 194 34.00 3.22 -51.39
N LEU A 195 34.47 4.20 -50.60
CA LEU A 195 34.60 4.06 -49.15
C LEU A 195 33.24 3.83 -48.49
N GLY A 196 32.23 4.63 -48.87
CA GLY A 196 30.89 4.48 -48.34
C GLY A 196 30.23 3.15 -48.73
N ARG A 197 30.46 2.68 -49.96
CA ARG A 197 30.02 1.35 -50.42
C ARG A 197 30.65 0.21 -49.64
N PHE A 198 31.93 0.31 -49.29
CA PHE A 198 32.58 -0.67 -48.43
C PHE A 198 31.89 -0.78 -47.06
N PHE A 199 31.59 0.34 -46.38
CA PHE A 199 30.92 0.32 -45.08
C PHE A 199 29.43 -0.03 -45.15
N LEU A 200 28.79 0.16 -46.30
CA LEU A 200 27.38 -0.19 -46.50
C LEU A 200 27.15 -1.69 -46.33
N ALA A 201 28.03 -2.52 -46.90
CA ALA A 201 27.91 -3.98 -46.84
C ALA A 201 27.98 -4.58 -45.41
N PRO A 202 29.03 -4.36 -44.60
CA PRO A 202 29.07 -4.86 -43.22
C PRO A 202 28.00 -4.21 -42.35
N GLY A 203 27.59 -2.96 -42.64
CA GLY A 203 26.49 -2.29 -41.94
C GLY A 203 25.16 -3.00 -42.12
N PHE A 204 24.79 -3.37 -43.35
CA PHE A 204 23.56 -4.12 -43.63
C PHE A 204 23.62 -5.57 -43.15
N VAL A 205 24.79 -6.21 -43.26
CA VAL A 205 25.00 -7.55 -42.69
C VAL A 205 24.75 -7.51 -41.18
N GLY A 206 25.36 -6.57 -40.45
CA GLY A 206 25.14 -6.41 -39.01
C GLY A 206 23.70 -6.09 -38.64
N LEU A 207 23.02 -5.29 -39.46
CA LEU A 207 21.62 -4.92 -39.24
C LEU A 207 20.68 -6.11 -39.40
N LEU A 208 20.82 -6.86 -40.50
CA LEU A 208 20.01 -8.04 -40.77
C LEU A 208 20.30 -9.15 -39.77
N ASP A 209 21.56 -9.35 -39.40
CA ASP A 209 21.94 -10.33 -38.39
C ASP A 209 21.34 -10.00 -37.02
N ARG A 210 21.28 -8.71 -36.64
CA ARG A 210 20.56 -8.27 -35.42
C ARG A 210 19.05 -8.55 -35.47
N PHE A 211 18.39 -8.36 -36.61
CA PHE A 211 16.94 -8.54 -36.75
C PHE A 211 16.52 -10.01 -36.93
N LEU A 212 17.38 -10.81 -37.55
CA LEU A 212 17.11 -12.22 -37.87
C LEU A 212 17.67 -13.18 -36.80
N ALA A 213 18.51 -12.71 -35.87
CA ALA A 213 18.91 -13.47 -34.70
C ALA A 213 17.70 -13.86 -33.85
N ASP A 214 17.70 -15.08 -33.29
CA ASP A 214 16.62 -15.65 -32.49
C ASP A 214 16.19 -14.70 -31.35
N PRO A 215 15.04 -14.00 -31.48
CA PRO A 215 14.59 -13.02 -30.50
C PRO A 215 14.27 -13.65 -29.15
N GLY A 216 13.97 -14.96 -29.12
CA GLY A 216 13.67 -15.72 -27.91
C GLY A 216 14.88 -15.87 -27.01
N LYS A 217 16.03 -16.29 -27.56
CA LYS A 217 17.27 -16.55 -26.81
C LYS A 217 17.87 -15.28 -26.20
N LEU A 218 17.84 -14.15 -26.92
CA LEU A 218 18.32 -12.87 -26.38
C LEU A 218 17.42 -12.33 -25.26
N ARG A 219 16.10 -12.52 -25.39
CA ARG A 219 15.14 -12.15 -24.35
C ARG A 219 15.35 -12.99 -23.09
N GLU A 220 15.55 -14.30 -23.23
CA GLU A 220 15.82 -15.19 -22.11
C GLU A 220 17.12 -14.84 -21.36
N PHE A 221 18.20 -14.50 -22.08
CA PHE A 221 19.46 -14.07 -21.47
C PHE A 221 19.30 -12.79 -20.63
N ARG A 222 18.63 -11.77 -21.18
CA ARG A 222 18.37 -10.50 -20.45
C ARG A 222 17.53 -10.71 -19.21
N THR A 223 16.53 -11.61 -19.28
CA THR A 223 15.73 -11.96 -18.11
C THR A 223 16.61 -12.60 -17.02
N ARG A 224 17.51 -13.52 -17.37
CA ARG A 224 18.44 -14.13 -16.40
C ARG A 224 19.43 -13.14 -15.80
N GLU A 225 19.94 -12.20 -16.60
CA GLU A 225 20.84 -11.14 -16.13
C GLU A 225 20.13 -10.20 -15.14
N ALA A 226 18.88 -9.82 -15.44
CA ALA A 226 18.05 -9.03 -14.52
C ALA A 226 17.79 -9.78 -13.20
N VAL A 227 17.46 -11.07 -13.26
CA VAL A 227 17.27 -11.91 -12.06
C VAL A 227 18.56 -12.02 -11.25
N ALA A 228 19.72 -12.22 -11.89
CA ALA A 228 21.01 -12.30 -11.20
C ALA A 228 21.41 -10.96 -10.56
N ALA A 229 21.16 -9.84 -11.23
CA ALA A 229 21.39 -8.51 -10.67
C ALA A 229 20.46 -8.22 -9.48
N GLU A 230 19.19 -8.62 -9.57
CA GLU A 230 18.24 -8.53 -8.47
C GLU A 230 18.67 -9.40 -7.28
N GLN A 231 19.10 -10.64 -7.53
CA GLN A 231 19.62 -11.54 -6.50
C GLN A 231 20.88 -10.98 -5.82
N ALA A 232 21.79 -10.38 -6.59
CA ALA A 232 22.99 -9.72 -6.05
C ALA A 232 22.62 -8.49 -5.18
N ALA A 233 21.65 -7.68 -5.63
CA ALA A 233 21.14 -6.54 -4.86
C ALA A 233 20.44 -7.00 -3.57
N ARG A 234 19.62 -8.07 -3.63
CA ARG A 234 18.99 -8.68 -2.46
C ARG A 234 20.01 -9.26 -1.48
N ALA A 235 21.06 -9.93 -1.97
CA ALA A 235 22.15 -10.44 -1.14
C ALA A 235 22.92 -9.32 -0.43
N ALA A 236 23.21 -8.22 -1.13
CA ALA A 236 23.82 -7.03 -0.52
C ALA A 236 22.91 -6.37 0.53
N ALA A 237 21.60 -6.28 0.26
CA ALA A 237 20.62 -5.74 1.19
C ALA A 237 20.46 -6.62 2.45
N LYS A 238 20.48 -7.95 2.30
CA LYS A 238 20.48 -8.92 3.39
C LYS A 238 21.71 -8.77 4.29
N ALA A 239 22.90 -8.62 3.70
CA ALA A 239 24.15 -8.35 4.45
C ALA A 239 24.10 -7.00 5.19
N GLY A 240 23.39 -6.00 4.64
CA GLY A 240 23.18 -4.71 5.29
C GLY A 240 22.06 -4.67 6.35
N SER A 241 21.31 -5.75 6.58
CA SER A 241 20.16 -5.78 7.51
C SER A 241 20.56 -5.89 8.99
N GLU A 242 21.82 -6.20 9.29
CA GLU A 242 22.32 -6.28 10.68
C GLU A 242 22.36 -4.91 11.37
N ASP A 243 22.51 -3.81 10.62
CA ASP A 243 22.46 -2.45 11.14
C ASP A 243 21.09 -1.78 10.96
N TRP A 244 20.03 -2.46 11.42
CA TRP A 244 18.67 -1.88 11.37
C TRP A 244 18.56 -0.58 12.17
N TYR A 245 19.18 -0.53 13.35
CA TYR A 245 19.09 0.60 14.28
C TYR A 245 19.51 1.95 13.64
N SER A 246 20.49 1.94 12.73
CA SER A 246 20.91 3.15 12.03
C SER A 246 20.03 3.48 10.82
N LYS A 247 19.49 2.47 10.13
CA LYS A 247 18.71 2.60 8.89
C LYS A 247 17.23 2.90 9.08
N ALA A 248 16.66 2.59 10.25
CA ALA A 248 15.23 2.77 10.52
C ALA A 248 14.70 4.17 10.15
N ALA A 249 15.47 5.22 10.44
CA ALA A 249 15.10 6.60 10.12
C ALA A 249 14.95 6.86 8.60
N GLU A 250 15.83 6.28 7.79
CA GLU A 250 15.76 6.40 6.33
C GLU A 250 14.53 5.67 5.79
N VAL A 251 14.25 4.47 6.32
CA VAL A 251 13.07 3.69 5.93
C VAL A 251 11.79 4.43 6.31
N LYS A 252 11.70 4.96 7.55
CA LYS A 252 10.58 5.81 7.99
C LYS A 252 10.36 6.97 7.02
N LYS A 253 11.42 7.71 6.67
CA LYS A 253 11.35 8.85 5.73
C LYS A 253 10.86 8.42 4.34
N ARG A 254 11.35 7.29 3.82
CA ARG A 254 10.92 6.73 2.53
C ARG A 254 9.42 6.41 2.53
N LEU A 255 8.92 5.78 3.59
CA LEU A 255 7.51 5.39 3.69
C LEU A 255 6.56 6.57 3.90
N MET A 256 7.04 7.68 4.49
CA MET A 256 6.25 8.91 4.54
C MET A 256 6.08 9.51 3.14
N ALA A 257 7.12 9.44 2.30
CA ALA A 257 7.12 10.03 0.95
C ALA A 257 6.32 9.21 -0.08
N ASP A 258 6.36 7.88 0.01
CA ASP A 258 5.78 6.98 -0.99
C ASP A 258 4.65 6.10 -0.41
N ARG A 259 3.87 5.47 -1.28
CA ARG A 259 2.81 4.51 -0.95
C ARG A 259 2.79 3.38 -1.97
N MET A 260 2.43 2.17 -1.53
CA MET A 260 2.37 0.99 -2.40
C MET A 260 1.47 1.20 -3.63
N MET A 261 0.33 1.86 -3.46
CA MET A 261 -0.61 2.17 -4.55
C MET A 261 -1.14 3.59 -4.38
N GLN A 262 -1.34 4.26 -5.51
CA GLN A 262 -1.95 5.58 -5.58
C GLN A 262 -2.66 5.78 -6.90
N VAL A 263 -3.78 6.49 -6.85
CA VAL A 263 -4.59 6.82 -8.02
C VAL A 263 -4.73 8.34 -8.09
N ALA A 264 -4.30 8.94 -9.20
CA ALA A 264 -4.55 10.35 -9.47
C ALA A 264 -6.06 10.60 -9.64
N LEU A 265 -6.59 11.73 -9.18
CA LEU A 265 -7.99 12.09 -9.36
C LEU A 265 -8.19 13.05 -10.54
N SER A 266 -9.38 13.04 -11.14
CA SER A 266 -9.73 13.88 -12.31
C SER A 266 -9.66 15.39 -12.02
N LYS A 267 -9.94 15.81 -10.78
CA LYS A 267 -9.85 17.21 -10.32
C LYS A 267 -8.50 17.59 -9.70
N GLY A 268 -7.45 16.78 -9.90
CA GLY A 268 -6.15 16.94 -9.26
C GLY A 268 -6.03 16.17 -7.93
N GLY A 269 -4.79 15.96 -7.46
CA GLY A 269 -4.50 15.19 -6.25
C GLY A 269 -4.51 13.68 -6.44
N ARG A 270 -4.37 12.94 -5.33
CA ARG A 270 -4.26 11.48 -5.32
C ARG A 270 -5.06 10.86 -4.17
N VAL A 271 -5.57 9.65 -4.39
CA VAL A 271 -6.00 8.74 -3.31
C VAL A 271 -4.91 7.69 -3.16
N ARG A 272 -4.50 7.45 -1.92
CA ARG A 272 -3.40 6.55 -1.61
C ARG A 272 -3.88 5.38 -0.77
N ALA A 273 -3.36 4.19 -1.07
CA ALA A 273 -3.52 3.05 -0.17
C ALA A 273 -2.68 3.31 1.11
N PRO A 274 -3.26 3.15 2.31
CA PRO A 274 -2.48 3.18 3.54
C PRO A 274 -1.53 1.97 3.63
N TRP A 275 -0.42 2.07 4.36
CA TRP A 275 0.42 0.90 4.66
C TRP A 275 -0.35 -0.09 5.55
N GLN A 276 -0.23 -1.38 5.27
CA GLN A 276 -0.92 -2.42 6.05
C GLN A 276 -0.15 -2.71 7.34
N TYR A 277 -0.82 -2.54 8.47
CA TYR A 277 -0.37 -2.97 9.78
C TYR A 277 -1.06 -4.29 10.11
N ARG A 278 -0.47 -5.39 9.63
CA ARG A 278 -1.15 -6.69 9.57
C ARG A 278 -0.74 -7.55 10.76
N ASN A 279 -1.68 -7.76 11.68
CA ASN A 279 -1.47 -8.55 12.89
C ASN A 279 -1.21 -10.03 12.54
N CYS A 280 -0.08 -10.57 12.99
CA CYS A 280 0.36 -11.93 12.72
C CYS A 280 0.72 -12.73 13.97
N ALA A 281 1.01 -12.06 15.09
CA ALA A 281 1.29 -12.68 16.37
C ALA A 281 0.59 -11.87 17.47
N MET A 282 0.03 -12.54 18.47
CA MET A 282 -0.70 -11.90 19.56
C MET A 282 -0.31 -12.49 20.92
N GLY A 283 -0.50 -11.67 21.95
CA GLY A 283 -0.35 -12.03 23.35
C GLY A 283 -1.31 -11.20 24.21
N GLY A 284 -0.87 -10.89 25.43
CA GLY A 284 -1.59 -10.03 26.36
C GLY A 284 -3.05 -10.43 26.57
N ARG A 285 -3.91 -9.43 26.75
CA ARG A 285 -5.35 -9.64 26.96
C ARG A 285 -6.07 -10.23 25.74
N HIS A 286 -5.51 -10.08 24.55
CA HIS A 286 -6.08 -10.59 23.29
C HIS A 286 -6.03 -12.12 23.15
N THR A 287 -5.23 -12.79 23.98
CA THR A 287 -5.14 -14.26 24.00
C THR A 287 -5.56 -14.85 25.34
N GLU A 288 -5.83 -14.01 26.35
CA GLU A 288 -5.92 -14.48 27.73
C GLU A 288 -7.14 -15.36 28.01
N LYS A 289 -8.29 -15.01 27.43
CA LYS A 289 -9.53 -15.75 27.65
C LYS A 289 -9.55 -17.07 26.87
N GLU A 290 -9.19 -17.02 25.59
CA GLU A 290 -9.26 -18.16 24.67
C GLU A 290 -8.06 -19.11 24.81
N TYR A 291 -6.87 -18.58 25.08
CA TYR A 291 -5.61 -19.32 25.17
C TYR A 291 -4.84 -18.94 26.44
N PRO A 292 -5.33 -19.35 27.63
CA PRO A 292 -4.72 -18.99 28.91
C PRO A 292 -3.27 -19.50 29.06
N GLU A 293 -2.88 -20.52 28.29
CA GLU A 293 -1.51 -21.05 28.27
C GLU A 293 -0.51 -20.19 27.49
N SER A 294 -0.95 -19.30 26.59
CA SER A 294 -0.03 -18.41 25.84
C SER A 294 0.77 -17.54 26.82
N ASN A 295 2.10 -17.50 26.71
CA ASN A 295 2.96 -16.82 27.68
C ASN A 295 3.46 -15.44 27.23
N ILE A 296 2.98 -14.93 26.10
CA ILE A 296 3.34 -13.60 25.59
C ILE A 296 2.47 -12.54 26.29
N SER A 297 3.11 -11.57 26.94
CA SER A 297 2.45 -10.47 27.68
C SER A 297 2.14 -9.27 26.80
N MET A 298 2.98 -8.97 25.80
CA MET A 298 2.70 -7.90 24.83
C MET A 298 1.57 -8.29 23.86
N GLN A 299 0.76 -7.31 23.45
CA GLN A 299 -0.53 -7.57 22.82
C GLN A 299 -0.44 -7.99 21.34
N GLU A 300 0.35 -7.30 20.51
CA GLU A 300 0.42 -7.58 19.07
C GLU A 300 1.83 -7.46 18.47
N GLY A 301 2.11 -8.36 17.52
CA GLY A 301 3.22 -8.31 16.58
C GLY A 301 2.69 -8.34 15.15
N MET A 302 2.99 -7.29 14.40
CA MET A 302 2.50 -7.05 13.05
C MET A 302 3.63 -7.06 12.03
N PHE A 303 3.35 -7.51 10.81
CA PHE A 303 4.22 -7.28 9.65
C PHE A 303 3.73 -6.09 8.83
N ILE A 304 4.67 -5.27 8.37
CA ILE A 304 4.43 -4.17 7.44
C ILE A 304 5.14 -4.50 6.12
N PRO A 305 4.42 -4.85 5.04
CA PRO A 305 5.01 -5.13 3.72
C PRO A 305 5.45 -3.83 3.03
N LEU A 306 6.76 -3.62 2.93
CA LEU A 306 7.38 -2.39 2.45
C LEU A 306 7.66 -2.39 0.95
N SER A 307 7.88 -3.56 0.34
CA SER A 307 8.23 -3.67 -1.08
C SER A 307 7.06 -3.99 -2.00
N ALA A 308 5.91 -4.38 -1.44
CA ALA A 308 4.68 -4.66 -2.16
C ALA A 308 4.30 -3.53 -3.12
N LYS A 309 3.95 -3.90 -4.36
CA LYS A 309 3.50 -2.99 -5.42
C LYS A 309 1.99 -2.88 -5.49
N THR A 310 1.27 -3.86 -4.95
CA THR A 310 -0.19 -3.80 -4.83
C THR A 310 -0.67 -4.17 -3.43
N TYR A 311 -1.90 -3.79 -3.11
CA TYR A 311 -2.51 -4.09 -1.81
C TYR A 311 -2.76 -5.60 -1.65
N GLU A 312 -3.03 -6.30 -2.75
CA GLU A 312 -3.16 -7.75 -2.83
C GLU A 312 -1.80 -8.44 -2.59
N GLU A 313 -0.72 -7.95 -3.21
CA GLU A 313 0.64 -8.46 -2.97
C GLU A 313 1.02 -8.29 -1.49
N ALA A 314 0.70 -7.14 -0.88
CA ALA A 314 0.88 -6.93 0.55
C ALA A 314 0.12 -7.97 1.41
N GLN A 315 -1.10 -8.34 1.02
CA GLN A 315 -1.85 -9.40 1.69
C GLN A 315 -1.19 -10.77 1.51
N GLU A 316 -0.78 -11.12 0.29
CA GLU A 316 -0.09 -12.37 -0.01
C GLU A 316 1.22 -12.50 0.79
N MET A 317 2.05 -11.45 0.80
CA MET A 317 3.28 -11.40 1.59
C MET A 317 3.01 -11.71 3.05
N THR A 318 2.01 -11.06 3.66
CA THR A 318 1.73 -11.24 5.09
C THR A 318 1.09 -12.59 5.42
N VAL A 319 0.31 -13.20 4.51
CA VAL A 319 -0.17 -14.59 4.63
C VAL A 319 0.98 -15.59 4.61
N ASN A 320 1.93 -15.42 3.68
CA ASN A 320 3.12 -16.27 3.60
C ASN A 320 3.96 -16.14 4.87
N LEU A 321 4.18 -14.91 5.35
CA LEU A 321 4.90 -14.63 6.59
C LEU A 321 4.23 -15.23 7.83
N GLN A 322 2.90 -15.11 7.98
CA GLN A 322 2.19 -15.72 9.12
C GLN A 322 2.27 -17.24 9.07
N THR A 323 2.11 -17.83 7.88
CA THR A 323 2.20 -19.29 7.69
C THR A 323 3.59 -19.79 8.05
N ARG A 324 4.63 -19.12 7.55
CA ARG A 324 6.01 -19.46 7.88
C ARG A 324 6.32 -19.24 9.36
N LEU A 325 5.83 -18.16 9.97
CA LEU A 325 5.99 -17.92 11.41
C LEU A 325 5.35 -19.04 12.23
N LYS A 326 4.17 -19.54 11.85
CA LYS A 326 3.54 -20.71 12.48
C LYS A 326 4.45 -21.93 12.38
N GLU A 327 4.99 -22.25 11.20
CA GLU A 327 5.91 -23.37 10.99
C GLU A 327 7.17 -23.25 11.86
N ILE A 328 7.77 -22.06 11.94
CA ILE A 328 8.94 -21.79 12.77
C ILE A 328 8.61 -22.08 14.25
N ILE A 329 7.50 -21.54 14.75
CA ILE A 329 7.08 -21.73 16.14
C ILE A 329 6.83 -23.22 16.44
N GLU A 330 6.11 -23.93 15.57
CA GLU A 330 5.80 -25.36 15.76
C GLU A 330 7.03 -26.26 15.66
N SER A 331 8.05 -25.86 14.89
CA SER A 331 9.30 -26.62 14.74
C SER A 331 10.31 -26.34 15.85
N ALA A 332 10.17 -25.21 16.56
CA ALA A 332 11.12 -24.78 17.57
C ALA A 332 10.90 -25.51 18.90
N ALA A 333 11.99 -25.98 19.51
CA ALA A 333 11.93 -26.59 20.84
C ALA A 333 11.40 -25.58 21.88
N GLY A 334 10.45 -26.04 22.70
CA GLY A 334 9.83 -25.23 23.75
C GLY A 334 8.81 -24.20 23.22
N ALA A 335 8.35 -24.33 21.97
CA ALA A 335 7.36 -23.44 21.39
C ALA A 335 6.22 -24.21 20.72
N LYS A 336 5.03 -23.60 20.67
CA LYS A 336 3.83 -24.15 20.02
C LYS A 336 2.83 -23.03 19.68
N VAL A 337 2.03 -23.21 18.63
CA VAL A 337 0.91 -22.32 18.34
C VAL A 337 -0.37 -22.91 18.93
N MET A 338 -1.03 -22.15 19.81
CA MET A 338 -2.27 -22.59 20.46
C MET A 338 -3.51 -22.37 19.58
N GLY A 339 -3.44 -21.38 18.68
CA GLY A 339 -4.51 -21.09 17.74
C GLY A 339 -4.41 -19.69 17.15
N ILE A 340 -5.56 -19.16 16.76
CA ILE A 340 -5.73 -17.78 16.27
C ILE A 340 -6.48 -17.00 17.33
N GLY A 341 -5.90 -15.91 17.83
CA GLY A 341 -6.59 -15.05 18.82
C GLY A 341 -7.58 -14.08 18.20
N LEU A 342 -8.09 -13.15 19.01
CA LEU A 342 -9.27 -12.34 18.69
C LEU A 342 -9.17 -11.52 17.40
N GLU A 343 -7.96 -11.10 17.01
CA GLU A 343 -7.74 -10.24 15.84
C GLU A 343 -7.05 -10.92 14.66
N GLY A 344 -6.95 -12.26 14.65
CA GLY A 344 -6.49 -13.02 13.48
C GLY A 344 -4.99 -13.35 13.43
N GLY A 345 -4.19 -12.89 14.39
CA GLY A 345 -2.79 -13.32 14.58
C GLY A 345 -2.67 -14.70 15.27
N LEU A 346 -1.46 -15.26 15.27
CA LEU A 346 -1.15 -16.49 16.01
C LEU A 346 -1.10 -16.21 17.51
N ALA A 347 -1.63 -17.12 18.34
CA ALA A 347 -1.47 -17.09 19.79
C ALA A 347 -0.44 -18.16 20.21
N PRO A 348 0.83 -17.82 20.44
CA PRO A 348 1.87 -18.80 20.70
C PRO A 348 2.18 -18.97 22.19
N TYR A 349 2.77 -20.12 22.50
CA TYR A 349 3.61 -20.28 23.68
C TYR A 349 5.05 -20.39 23.20
N VAL A 350 5.98 -19.67 23.82
CA VAL A 350 7.39 -19.61 23.43
C VAL A 350 8.28 -19.61 24.67
N ASP A 351 9.07 -20.66 24.88
CA ASP A 351 10.10 -20.67 25.93
C ASP A 351 11.23 -19.68 25.60
N LYS A 352 11.83 -19.11 26.64
CA LYS A 352 13.00 -18.21 26.53
C LYS A 352 14.26 -18.94 26.06
N GLU A 353 15.09 -18.27 25.29
CA GLU A 353 16.46 -18.73 25.00
C GLU A 353 17.47 -18.18 26.03
N PRO A 354 18.66 -18.79 26.17
CA PRO A 354 19.71 -18.26 27.04
C PRO A 354 20.01 -16.79 26.74
N GLY A 355 19.86 -15.93 27.74
CA GLY A 355 20.05 -14.47 27.63
C GLY A 355 18.75 -13.68 27.51
N ASP A 356 17.63 -14.30 27.15
CA ASP A 356 16.33 -13.62 27.11
C ASP A 356 15.81 -13.34 28.52
N LYS A 357 15.29 -12.12 28.72
CA LYS A 357 14.54 -11.75 29.93
C LYS A 357 13.10 -12.25 29.83
N VAL A 358 12.49 -12.12 28.66
CA VAL A 358 11.07 -12.35 28.39
C VAL A 358 10.85 -13.09 27.05
N PRO A 359 9.77 -13.89 26.89
CA PRO A 359 9.54 -14.69 25.68
C PRO A 359 9.32 -13.87 24.40
N GLU A 360 8.93 -12.60 24.52
CA GLU A 360 8.77 -11.65 23.42
C GLU A 360 10.04 -11.51 22.57
N GLN A 361 11.22 -11.49 23.21
CA GLN A 361 12.49 -11.36 22.50
C GLN A 361 12.70 -12.50 21.49
N ARG A 362 12.41 -13.74 21.89
CA ARG A 362 12.49 -14.91 21.00
C ARG A 362 11.42 -14.86 19.91
N LEU A 363 10.19 -14.46 20.24
CA LEU A 363 9.11 -14.30 19.26
C LEU A 363 9.49 -13.27 18.17
N TRP A 364 10.08 -12.13 18.54
CA TRP A 364 10.54 -11.13 17.58
C TRP A 364 11.68 -11.64 16.68
N ARG A 365 12.60 -12.45 17.22
CA ARG A 365 13.61 -13.15 16.42
C ARG A 365 12.97 -14.16 15.46
N MET A 366 11.94 -14.89 15.89
CA MET A 366 11.17 -15.79 15.01
C MET A 366 10.42 -15.03 13.90
N MET A 367 9.88 -13.84 14.19
CA MET A 367 9.29 -12.97 13.17
C MET A 367 10.33 -12.51 12.15
N LYS A 368 11.53 -12.11 12.59
CA LYS A 368 12.66 -11.82 11.69
C LYS A 368 13.04 -13.05 10.85
N GLN A 369 13.08 -14.23 11.46
CA GLN A 369 13.35 -15.48 10.74
C GLN A 369 12.30 -15.78 9.68
N ALA A 370 11.01 -15.54 9.97
CA ALA A 370 9.94 -15.70 8.99
C ALA A 370 10.13 -14.80 7.75
N ILE A 371 10.59 -13.57 7.95
CA ILE A 371 10.95 -12.66 6.85
C ILE A 371 12.04 -13.29 5.98
N LEU A 372 13.12 -13.78 6.61
CA LEU A 372 14.26 -14.39 5.91
C LEU A 372 13.89 -15.69 5.18
N ASP A 373 13.07 -16.54 5.79
CA ASP A 373 12.63 -17.84 5.25
C ASP A 373 11.61 -17.70 4.11
N CYS A 374 10.93 -16.55 4.02
CA CYS A 374 10.11 -16.17 2.88
C CYS A 374 10.91 -15.45 1.78
N GLU A 375 12.25 -15.47 1.86
CA GLU A 375 13.16 -14.85 0.88
C GLU A 375 12.99 -13.32 0.76
N TYR A 376 12.46 -12.69 1.81
CA TYR A 376 12.38 -11.25 1.96
C TYR A 376 13.57 -10.72 2.77
N VAL A 377 13.90 -9.44 2.55
CA VAL A 377 14.95 -8.73 3.28
C VAL A 377 14.34 -7.90 4.41
N PRO A 378 14.70 -8.17 5.69
CA PRO A 378 14.26 -7.37 6.84
C PRO A 378 14.59 -5.88 6.67
N GLY A 379 13.61 -5.02 6.91
CA GLY A 379 13.73 -3.56 6.81
C GLY A 379 13.71 -2.99 5.39
N VAL A 380 13.83 -3.84 4.36
CA VAL A 380 13.71 -3.42 2.95
C VAL A 380 12.38 -3.86 2.36
N ASP A 381 12.07 -5.15 2.50
CA ASP A 381 10.84 -5.78 2.01
C ASP A 381 9.76 -5.84 3.07
N VAL A 382 10.13 -6.09 4.32
CA VAL A 382 9.20 -6.26 5.45
C VAL A 382 9.78 -5.65 6.71
N ALA A 383 8.98 -4.88 7.44
CA ALA A 383 9.28 -4.43 8.80
C ALA A 383 8.29 -5.01 9.82
N VAL A 384 8.59 -4.83 11.09
CA VAL A 384 7.75 -5.22 12.22
C VAL A 384 7.15 -3.98 12.89
N ALA A 385 5.87 -4.06 13.26
CA ALA A 385 5.24 -3.12 14.18
C ALA A 385 4.79 -3.86 15.44
N LEU A 386 4.90 -3.19 16.59
CA LEU A 386 4.54 -3.74 17.89
C LEU A 386 3.45 -2.89 18.53
N ASP A 387 2.51 -3.55 19.17
CA ASP A 387 1.57 -2.95 20.12
C ASP A 387 1.72 -3.72 21.44
N PRO A 388 2.55 -3.24 22.37
CA PRO A 388 2.71 -3.83 23.68
C PRO A 388 1.48 -3.68 24.57
N ALA A 389 0.62 -2.69 24.33
CA ALA A 389 -0.45 -2.26 25.24
C ALA A 389 0.06 -2.12 26.69
N ALA A 390 1.11 -1.32 26.89
CA ALA A 390 1.89 -1.30 28.12
C ALA A 390 1.09 -0.91 29.38
N SER A 391 -0.05 -0.22 29.22
CA SER A 391 -1.03 0.00 30.29
C SER A 391 -1.47 -1.30 30.97
N GLU A 392 -1.61 -2.40 30.21
CA GLU A 392 -1.98 -3.71 30.75
C GLU A 392 -0.85 -4.34 31.57
N LEU A 393 0.42 -4.14 31.18
CA LEU A 393 1.58 -4.59 31.95
C LEU A 393 1.70 -3.81 33.27
N GLU A 394 1.40 -2.52 33.24
CA GLU A 394 1.39 -1.65 34.42
C GLU A 394 0.21 -2.00 35.35
N ASN A 395 -0.98 -2.26 34.79
CA ASN A 395 -2.14 -2.76 35.52
C ASN A 395 -1.83 -4.09 36.21
N ALA A 396 -1.23 -5.05 35.50
CA ALA A 396 -0.85 -6.33 36.08
C ALA A 396 0.17 -6.18 37.22
N TYR A 397 1.11 -5.24 37.10
CA TYR A 397 2.03 -4.91 38.19
C TYR A 397 1.25 -4.39 39.42
N ARG A 398 0.36 -3.40 39.24
CA ARG A 398 -0.46 -2.86 40.33
C ARG A 398 -1.30 -3.94 41.02
N GLU A 399 -2.00 -4.74 40.23
CA GLU A 399 -2.95 -5.76 40.72
C GLU A 399 -2.25 -6.86 41.51
N GLU A 400 -1.09 -7.33 41.03
CA GLU A 400 -0.40 -8.47 41.65
C GLU A 400 0.57 -8.07 42.76
N THR A 401 1.13 -6.85 42.76
CA THR A 401 1.98 -6.36 43.86
C THR A 401 1.19 -5.64 44.95
N GLY A 402 0.00 -5.13 44.63
CA GLY A 402 -0.75 -4.22 45.51
C GLY A 402 -0.21 -2.79 45.56
N GLN A 403 0.83 -2.46 44.78
CA GLN A 403 1.37 -1.10 44.71
C GLN A 403 0.49 -0.23 43.80
N LYS A 404 -0.29 0.67 44.39
CA LYS A 404 -1.24 1.51 43.64
C LYS A 404 -0.58 2.56 42.75
N ASP A 405 0.51 3.17 43.20
CA ASP A 405 1.32 4.11 42.42
C ASP A 405 2.56 3.40 41.88
N ALA A 406 2.44 2.91 40.65
CA ALA A 406 3.44 2.09 39.97
C ALA A 406 3.72 2.59 38.55
N THR A 407 3.48 3.88 38.28
CA THR A 407 3.66 4.48 36.96
C THR A 407 5.08 4.27 36.45
N GLY A 408 5.24 3.57 35.33
CA GLY A 408 6.55 3.22 34.76
C GLY A 408 7.19 1.93 35.31
N MET A 409 6.41 1.09 36.00
CA MET A 409 6.76 -0.28 36.34
C MET A 409 5.82 -1.26 35.63
N TYR A 410 6.39 -2.26 34.97
CA TYR A 410 5.68 -3.13 34.04
C TYR A 410 5.93 -4.59 34.39
N ARG A 411 4.86 -5.37 34.55
CA ARG A 411 4.96 -6.81 34.82
C ARG A 411 4.59 -7.62 33.60
N PHE A 412 5.47 -8.54 33.19
CA PHE A 412 5.18 -9.54 32.16
C PHE A 412 4.40 -10.72 32.77
N TRP A 413 3.12 -10.51 33.05
CA TRP A 413 2.29 -11.40 33.88
C TRP A 413 1.96 -12.76 33.23
N ARG A 414 2.05 -12.84 31.90
CA ARG A 414 1.75 -14.07 31.13
C ARG A 414 2.90 -15.07 31.20
N ASP A 415 4.13 -14.58 31.37
CA ASP A 415 5.28 -15.47 31.57
C ASP A 415 5.30 -16.02 33.00
N LYS A 416 5.71 -17.29 33.14
CA LYS A 416 5.78 -17.96 34.45
C LYS A 416 6.72 -17.26 35.41
N SER A 417 7.77 -16.61 34.90
CA SER A 417 8.74 -15.91 35.74
C SER A 417 8.29 -14.53 36.21
N LYS A 418 7.20 -13.97 35.64
CA LYS A 418 6.59 -12.70 36.03
C LYS A 418 7.60 -11.57 36.23
N VAL A 419 8.48 -11.38 35.25
CA VAL A 419 9.54 -10.36 35.32
C VAL A 419 8.92 -8.98 35.41
N ASP A 420 9.42 -8.20 36.37
CA ASP A 420 9.14 -6.78 36.48
C ASP A 420 10.23 -5.98 35.79
N MET A 421 9.83 -4.94 35.08
CA MET A 421 10.70 -4.06 34.32
C MET A 421 10.39 -2.60 34.60
N SER A 422 11.43 -1.80 34.74
CA SER A 422 11.29 -0.34 34.74
C SER A 422 11.07 0.19 33.32
N ARG A 423 10.73 1.48 33.21
CA ARG A 423 10.66 2.16 31.90
C ARG A 423 11.97 2.05 31.09
N ASP A 424 13.12 2.11 31.75
CA ASP A 424 14.43 2.00 31.10
C ASP A 424 14.66 0.58 30.57
N ASP A 425 14.22 -0.44 31.31
CA ASP A 425 14.27 -1.83 30.86
C ASP A 425 13.36 -2.07 29.65
N ILE A 426 12.15 -1.52 29.64
CA ILE A 426 11.22 -1.61 28.49
C ILE A 426 11.82 -0.96 27.25
N LEU A 427 12.37 0.26 27.36
CA LEU A 427 13.07 0.90 26.25
C LEU A 427 14.24 0.02 25.77
N GLY A 428 15.02 -0.50 26.71
CA GLY A 428 16.16 -1.38 26.44
C GLY A 428 15.76 -2.62 25.63
N LEU A 429 14.61 -3.23 25.88
CA LEU A 429 14.09 -4.35 25.08
C LEU A 429 13.92 -3.99 23.60
N TYR A 430 13.33 -2.84 23.31
CA TYR A 430 13.13 -2.40 21.92
C TYR A 430 14.47 -2.09 21.24
N GLU A 431 15.36 -1.37 21.94
CA GLU A 431 16.67 -1.02 21.39
C GLU A 431 17.53 -2.25 21.12
N GLU A 432 17.56 -3.20 22.05
CA GLU A 432 18.31 -4.45 21.89
C GLU A 432 17.76 -5.26 20.72
N ALA A 433 16.45 -5.41 20.59
CA ALA A 433 15.83 -6.10 19.46
C ALA A 433 16.20 -5.44 18.12
N MET A 434 16.14 -4.10 18.05
CA MET A 434 16.53 -3.35 16.86
C MET A 434 18.02 -3.50 16.54
N ARG A 435 18.90 -3.46 17.54
CA ARG A 435 20.36 -3.65 17.37
C ARG A 435 20.71 -5.08 16.93
N ASN A 436 19.90 -6.05 17.33
CA ASN A 436 20.00 -7.45 16.88
C ASN A 436 19.31 -7.69 15.51
N GLY A 437 18.95 -6.62 14.80
CA GLY A 437 18.42 -6.65 13.44
C GLY A 437 16.96 -7.07 13.31
N VAL A 438 16.16 -7.04 14.39
CA VAL A 438 14.70 -7.11 14.26
C VAL A 438 14.23 -5.77 13.67
N PRO A 439 13.53 -5.76 12.51
CA PRO A 439 13.23 -4.52 11.79
C PRO A 439 12.01 -3.78 12.39
N ILE A 440 12.03 -3.46 13.68
CA ILE A 440 10.96 -2.72 14.36
C ILE A 440 10.91 -1.29 13.81
N LEU A 441 9.78 -0.93 13.21
CA LEU A 441 9.55 0.36 12.56
C LEU A 441 8.45 1.20 13.24
N SER A 442 7.62 0.56 14.07
CA SER A 442 6.52 1.22 14.78
C SER A 442 6.32 0.56 16.14
N VAL A 443 6.10 1.37 17.17
CA VAL A 443 5.67 0.96 18.50
C VAL A 443 4.46 1.80 18.89
N GLU A 444 3.34 1.13 19.10
CA GLU A 444 2.08 1.68 19.62
C GLU A 444 2.00 1.41 21.11
N ASP A 445 1.59 2.37 21.94
CA ASP A 445 1.41 2.18 23.39
C ASP A 445 2.57 1.47 24.09
N GLY A 446 3.79 1.94 23.81
CA GLY A 446 5.03 1.38 24.33
C GLY A 446 5.24 1.58 25.84
N PHE A 447 4.50 2.52 26.44
CA PHE A 447 4.47 2.82 27.88
C PHE A 447 3.01 3.01 28.33
N GLY A 448 2.76 2.87 29.63
CA GLY A 448 1.42 3.06 30.19
C GLY A 448 0.85 4.45 29.87
N GLU A 449 -0.47 4.55 29.73
CA GLU A 449 -1.17 5.81 29.36
C GLU A 449 -0.85 6.98 30.32
N MET A 450 -0.50 6.69 31.57
CA MET A 450 -0.12 7.69 32.59
C MET A 450 1.40 7.92 32.68
N ASP A 451 2.24 7.10 32.03
CA ASP A 451 3.70 7.18 32.09
C ASP A 451 4.26 8.18 31.05
N HIS A 452 3.87 9.45 31.16
CA HIS A 452 4.35 10.52 30.27
C HIS A 452 5.89 10.65 30.25
N ALA A 453 6.58 10.24 31.33
CA ALA A 453 8.03 10.20 31.36
C ALA A 453 8.60 9.12 30.42
N GLY A 454 8.01 7.93 30.41
CA GLY A 454 8.34 6.86 29.47
C GLY A 454 8.07 7.26 28.01
N TRP A 455 6.93 7.89 27.73
CA TRP A 455 6.60 8.40 26.39
C TRP A 455 7.62 9.42 25.86
N LYS A 456 8.03 10.39 26.68
CA LYS A 456 9.08 11.35 26.31
C LYS A 456 10.43 10.67 26.09
N LEU A 457 10.76 9.69 26.95
CA LEU A 457 12.00 8.93 26.86
C LEU A 457 12.11 8.18 25.51
N ILE A 458 11.08 7.43 25.10
CA ILE A 458 11.11 6.71 23.82
C ILE A 458 11.08 7.66 22.63
N MET A 459 10.36 8.78 22.72
CA MET A 459 10.39 9.80 21.67
C MET A 459 11.76 10.44 21.50
N GLU A 460 12.46 10.75 22.60
CA GLU A 460 13.82 11.29 22.56
C GLU A 460 14.80 10.30 21.90
N LYS A 461 14.74 9.01 22.29
CA LYS A 461 15.70 8.00 21.82
C LYS A 461 15.38 7.45 20.43
N LEU A 462 14.11 7.19 20.15
CA LEU A 462 13.66 6.43 18.98
C LEU A 462 12.67 7.20 18.07
N GLY A 463 12.12 8.34 18.48
CA GLY A 463 11.10 9.07 17.71
C GLY A 463 11.55 9.53 16.31
N ASN A 464 12.85 9.77 16.11
CA ASN A 464 13.39 10.09 14.78
C ASN A 464 13.58 8.84 13.89
N LYS A 465 13.57 7.64 14.47
CA LYS A 465 13.85 6.37 13.80
C LYS A 465 12.59 5.60 13.45
N ILE A 466 11.62 5.57 14.36
CA ILE A 466 10.40 4.75 14.25
C ILE A 466 9.15 5.58 14.53
N PHE A 467 7.98 5.02 14.22
CA PHE A 467 6.70 5.61 14.62
C PHE A 467 6.41 5.28 16.07
N ILE A 468 6.11 6.30 16.87
CA ILE A 468 5.65 6.19 18.26
C ILE A 468 4.18 6.61 18.23
N VAL A 469 3.32 5.61 18.32
CA VAL A 469 1.88 5.74 18.08
C VAL A 469 1.16 5.80 19.42
N GLY A 470 0.43 6.88 19.68
CA GLY A 470 -0.48 6.96 20.82
C GLY A 470 -1.86 6.41 20.47
N ASP A 471 -2.38 5.49 21.29
CA ASP A 471 -3.75 4.99 21.24
C ASP A 471 -4.50 5.30 22.54
N ASP A 472 -4.22 4.58 23.62
CA ASP A 472 -4.85 4.81 24.93
C ASP A 472 -4.48 6.18 25.51
N LEU A 473 -3.24 6.65 25.22
CA LEU A 473 -2.75 7.97 25.63
C LEU A 473 -3.61 9.13 25.09
N VAL A 474 -4.21 8.97 23.91
CA VAL A 474 -4.84 10.08 23.16
C VAL A 474 -6.33 9.90 22.90
N THR A 475 -6.83 8.65 22.91
CA THR A 475 -8.25 8.28 22.75
C THR A 475 -8.97 8.96 21.58
N THR A 476 -8.27 9.20 20.47
CA THR A 476 -8.79 9.92 19.28
C THR A 476 -9.45 11.27 19.63
N LYS A 477 -9.00 11.93 20.71
CA LYS A 477 -9.56 13.19 21.20
C LYS A 477 -8.62 14.34 20.86
N ASP A 478 -9.13 15.35 20.18
CA ASP A 478 -8.35 16.49 19.68
C ASP A 478 -7.50 17.18 20.76
N THR A 479 -8.06 17.40 21.95
CA THR A 479 -7.31 18.01 23.08
C THR A 479 -6.21 17.12 23.64
N ASN A 480 -6.42 15.80 23.69
CA ASN A 480 -5.43 14.86 24.20
C ASN A 480 -4.29 14.69 23.19
N ILE A 481 -4.63 14.60 21.90
CA ILE A 481 -3.67 14.60 20.79
C ILE A 481 -2.79 15.86 20.86
N GLU A 482 -3.41 17.04 20.96
CA GLU A 482 -2.69 18.30 21.08
C GLU A 482 -1.74 18.30 22.28
N LYS A 483 -2.23 17.91 23.46
CA LYS A 483 -1.42 17.86 24.69
C LYS A 483 -0.20 16.94 24.53
N CYS A 484 -0.41 15.70 24.08
CA CYS A 484 0.66 14.69 24.00
C CYS A 484 1.66 15.03 22.90
N ALA A 485 1.19 15.46 21.73
CA ALA A 485 2.08 15.87 20.65
C ALA A 485 2.88 17.13 20.99
N LYS A 486 2.27 18.12 21.66
CA LYS A 486 2.97 19.31 22.17
C LYS A 486 4.06 18.95 23.19
N ASN A 487 3.83 17.92 24.00
CA ASN A 487 4.79 17.42 24.98
C ASN A 487 5.91 16.55 24.37
N GLY A 488 5.87 16.28 23.06
CA GLY A 488 6.84 15.41 22.40
C GLY A 488 6.70 13.94 22.79
N GLU A 489 5.47 13.48 23.06
CA GLU A 489 5.18 12.11 23.50
C GLU A 489 4.82 11.16 22.35
N ILE A 490 4.42 11.71 21.19
CA ILE A 490 4.02 10.93 20.01
C ILE A 490 4.51 11.58 18.71
N ASN A 491 4.65 10.78 17.66
CA ASN A 491 4.81 11.26 16.27
C ASN A 491 3.82 10.60 15.29
N ALA A 492 2.92 9.77 15.81
CA ALA A 492 1.80 9.19 15.11
C ALA A 492 0.63 9.01 16.08
N THR A 493 -0.58 9.04 15.55
CA THR A 493 -1.82 8.90 16.30
C THR A 493 -2.59 7.70 15.77
N LEU A 494 -3.02 6.81 16.65
CA LEU A 494 -3.99 5.79 16.29
C LEU A 494 -5.39 6.41 16.28
N ILE A 495 -6.08 6.32 15.15
CA ILE A 495 -7.39 6.92 14.94
C ILE A 495 -8.45 5.82 15.00
N LYS A 496 -9.24 5.82 16.06
CA LYS A 496 -10.39 4.95 16.27
C LYS A 496 -11.64 5.81 16.39
N ALA A 497 -12.44 5.87 15.32
CA ALA A 497 -13.62 6.73 15.27
C ALA A 497 -14.60 6.48 16.44
N ASN A 498 -14.61 5.26 16.99
CA ASN A 498 -15.46 4.89 18.11
C ASN A 498 -14.94 5.35 19.47
N GLN A 499 -13.67 5.76 19.61
CA GLN A 499 -13.20 6.40 20.84
C GLN A 499 -13.77 7.82 21.01
N ILE A 500 -14.18 8.48 19.90
CA ILE A 500 -14.74 9.83 19.93
C ILE A 500 -16.23 9.88 19.56
N GLY A 501 -16.66 9.13 18.55
CA GLY A 501 -18.06 8.74 18.35
C GLY A 501 -18.85 9.42 17.23
N THR A 502 -18.25 10.31 16.42
CA THR A 502 -18.85 10.79 15.17
C THR A 502 -17.78 10.92 14.07
N LEU A 503 -18.20 10.94 12.80
CA LEU A 503 -17.27 11.13 11.68
C LEU A 503 -16.63 12.53 11.69
N SER A 504 -17.40 13.58 12.00
CA SER A 504 -16.88 14.96 12.06
C SER A 504 -15.88 15.15 13.21
N GLU A 505 -16.12 14.58 14.39
CA GLU A 505 -15.13 14.60 15.48
C GLU A 505 -13.87 13.80 15.11
N THR A 506 -14.02 12.71 14.36
CA THR A 506 -12.87 11.92 13.86
C THR A 506 -12.01 12.76 12.91
N VAL A 507 -12.63 13.50 11.97
CA VAL A 507 -11.89 14.42 11.09
C VAL A 507 -11.17 15.50 11.90
N LEU A 508 -11.82 16.07 12.92
CA LEU A 508 -11.22 17.07 13.80
C LEU A 508 -9.96 16.52 14.51
N ALA A 509 -10.02 15.30 15.04
CA ALA A 509 -8.88 14.63 15.67
C ALA A 509 -7.73 14.36 14.68
N MET A 510 -8.06 13.93 13.46
CA MET A 510 -7.08 13.70 12.39
C MET A 510 -6.38 15.01 11.97
N LEU A 511 -7.13 16.10 11.79
CA LEU A 511 -6.55 17.41 11.48
C LEU A 511 -5.65 17.92 12.60
N THR A 512 -6.05 17.70 13.86
CA THR A 512 -5.23 18.06 15.02
C THR A 512 -3.91 17.29 15.03
N SER A 513 -3.94 15.98 14.75
CA SER A 513 -2.72 15.17 14.62
C SER A 513 -1.80 15.70 13.52
N LEU A 514 -2.34 15.96 12.33
CA LEU A 514 -1.57 16.49 11.21
C LEU A 514 -0.94 17.85 11.54
N ALA A 515 -1.66 18.74 12.22
CA ALA A 515 -1.16 20.06 12.61
C ALA A 515 0.06 20.00 13.55
N TYR A 516 0.20 18.91 14.30
CA TYR A 516 1.35 18.60 15.15
C TYR A 516 2.43 17.74 14.48
N ASP A 517 2.31 17.50 13.16
CA ASP A 517 3.18 16.62 12.39
C ASP A 517 3.12 15.14 12.80
N ALA A 518 2.05 14.74 13.50
CA ALA A 518 1.79 13.35 13.83
C ALA A 518 1.12 12.63 12.64
N GLU A 519 1.67 11.49 12.24
CA GLU A 519 1.12 10.67 11.16
C GLU A 519 -0.14 9.91 11.60
N LEU A 520 -1.03 9.61 10.64
CA LEU A 520 -2.32 9.00 10.91
C LEU A 520 -2.29 7.50 10.67
N ILE A 521 -2.61 6.70 11.68
CA ILE A 521 -2.84 5.26 11.53
C ILE A 521 -4.29 4.99 11.91
N VAL A 522 -5.13 4.68 10.94
CA VAL A 522 -6.55 4.36 11.22
C VAL A 522 -6.63 2.93 11.71
N SER A 523 -7.38 2.70 12.78
CA SER A 523 -7.44 1.39 13.43
C SER A 523 -8.87 0.90 13.59
N HIS A 524 -8.99 -0.42 13.48
CA HIS A 524 -10.14 -1.18 13.95
C HIS A 524 -10.20 -1.22 15.50
N ARG A 525 -11.15 -1.99 16.03
CA ARG A 525 -11.10 -2.51 17.41
C ARG A 525 -11.08 -4.02 17.41
N SER A 526 -10.69 -4.62 18.54
CA SER A 526 -10.72 -6.07 18.75
C SER A 526 -12.05 -6.72 18.39
N LYS A 527 -13.19 -6.04 18.61
CA LYS A 527 -14.52 -6.52 18.19
C LYS A 527 -15.08 -5.62 17.11
N SER A 528 -14.80 -5.95 15.85
CA SER A 528 -15.23 -5.14 14.71
C SER A 528 -16.41 -5.78 13.96
N PRO A 529 -17.37 -4.97 13.47
CA PRO A 529 -18.40 -5.44 12.54
C PRO A 529 -17.85 -5.55 11.12
N ASN A 530 -18.68 -6.14 10.27
CA ASN A 530 -18.50 -6.20 8.81
C ASN A 530 -18.71 -4.83 8.11
N ASP A 531 -18.48 -3.73 8.84
CA ASP A 531 -18.50 -2.38 8.29
C ASP A 531 -17.05 -1.98 7.95
N PRO A 532 -16.77 -1.47 6.73
CA PRO A 532 -15.43 -1.11 6.32
C PRO A 532 -15.13 0.40 6.43
N PHE A 533 -15.86 1.15 7.26
CA PHE A 533 -15.70 2.61 7.33
C PHE A 533 -14.26 3.06 7.67
N GLU A 534 -13.45 2.25 8.37
CA GLU A 534 -12.04 2.54 8.65
C GLU A 534 -11.21 2.65 7.35
N ALA A 535 -11.55 1.87 6.32
CA ALA A 535 -10.95 1.98 5.00
C ALA A 535 -11.37 3.28 4.30
N GLU A 536 -12.61 3.71 4.48
CA GLU A 536 -13.13 4.97 3.93
C GLU A 536 -12.46 6.18 4.60
N ILE A 537 -12.29 6.16 5.92
CA ILE A 537 -11.59 7.22 6.69
C ILE A 537 -10.11 7.29 6.30
N SER A 538 -9.43 6.13 6.23
CA SER A 538 -7.98 6.09 5.92
C SER A 538 -7.68 6.60 4.51
N THR A 539 -8.44 6.16 3.50
CA THR A 539 -8.28 6.63 2.11
C THR A 539 -8.72 8.08 1.93
N ALA A 540 -9.77 8.53 2.63
CA ALA A 540 -10.21 9.93 2.60
C ALA A 540 -9.08 10.88 2.99
N MET A 541 -8.35 10.54 4.05
CA MET A 541 -7.30 11.39 4.63
C MET A 541 -5.89 11.09 4.11
N ASN A 542 -5.74 10.15 3.16
CA ASN A 542 -4.44 9.63 2.72
C ASN A 542 -3.56 9.21 3.93
N ALA A 543 -4.19 8.54 4.90
CA ALA A 543 -3.56 8.12 6.14
C ALA A 543 -2.28 7.31 5.88
N TYR A 544 -1.34 7.36 6.82
CA TYR A 544 -0.11 6.62 6.73
C TYR A 544 -0.37 5.11 6.76
N GLY A 545 -1.16 4.64 7.73
CA GLY A 545 -1.38 3.22 7.96
C GLY A 545 -2.84 2.86 8.21
N LEU A 546 -3.15 1.58 7.99
CA LEU A 546 -4.40 0.94 8.36
C LEU A 546 -4.08 -0.31 9.20
N LYS A 547 -4.46 -0.26 10.49
CA LYS A 547 -4.41 -1.38 11.44
C LYS A 547 -5.80 -2.02 11.49
N ALA A 548 -6.01 -3.00 10.62
CA ALA A 548 -7.30 -3.67 10.46
C ALA A 548 -7.22 -5.19 10.74
N GLY A 549 -6.27 -5.63 11.57
CA GLY A 549 -6.14 -7.01 12.03
C GLY A 549 -5.47 -7.96 11.05
N GLY A 550 -5.54 -9.25 11.35
CA GLY A 550 -4.99 -10.35 10.55
C GLY A 550 -5.90 -10.79 9.39
N GLY A 551 -5.39 -11.70 8.56
CA GLY A 551 -6.06 -12.17 7.34
C GLY A 551 -7.06 -13.33 7.53
N ALA A 552 -7.40 -13.70 8.77
CA ALA A 552 -8.21 -14.88 9.06
C ALA A 552 -9.72 -14.61 9.23
N ASN A 553 -10.12 -13.35 9.39
CA ASN A 553 -11.48 -12.98 9.79
C ASN A 553 -12.14 -12.07 8.74
N THR A 554 -13.41 -12.34 8.39
CA THR A 554 -14.13 -11.65 7.31
C THR A 554 -14.24 -10.14 7.51
N GLU A 555 -14.49 -9.68 8.74
CA GLU A 555 -14.63 -8.26 9.08
C GLU A 555 -13.35 -7.46 8.83
N ARG A 556 -12.20 -8.14 8.90
CA ARG A 556 -10.87 -7.56 8.64
C ARG A 556 -10.62 -7.50 7.15
N LEU A 557 -10.85 -8.61 6.45
CA LEU A 557 -10.71 -8.71 5.00
C LEU A 557 -11.61 -7.71 4.26
N GLN A 558 -12.81 -7.43 4.76
CA GLN A 558 -13.69 -6.42 4.18
C GLN A 558 -13.11 -5.00 4.22
N LYS A 559 -12.39 -4.63 5.28
CA LYS A 559 -11.71 -3.33 5.38
C LYS A 559 -10.58 -3.25 4.35
N TYR A 560 -9.76 -4.29 4.24
CA TYR A 560 -8.71 -4.33 3.23
C TYR A 560 -9.27 -4.32 1.79
N GLY A 561 -10.35 -5.08 1.53
CA GLY A 561 -11.03 -5.10 0.24
C GLY A 561 -11.66 -3.76 -0.13
N ARG A 562 -12.21 -3.02 0.83
CA ARG A 562 -12.77 -1.69 0.59
C ARG A 562 -11.72 -0.67 0.14
N VAL A 563 -10.47 -0.78 0.60
CA VAL A 563 -9.37 0.07 0.08
C VAL A 563 -9.19 -0.14 -1.42
N LEU A 564 -9.14 -1.40 -1.87
CA LEU A 564 -9.02 -1.75 -3.29
C LEU A 564 -10.22 -1.28 -4.11
N GLU A 565 -11.42 -1.44 -3.56
CA GLU A 565 -12.65 -0.97 -4.19
C GLU A 565 -12.63 0.56 -4.38
N ILE A 566 -12.23 1.31 -3.35
CA ILE A 566 -12.12 2.78 -3.42
C ILE A 566 -11.10 3.21 -4.48
N LEU A 567 -9.93 2.58 -4.54
CA LEU A 567 -8.93 2.90 -5.56
C LEU A 567 -9.44 2.57 -6.97
N THR A 568 -10.17 1.47 -7.12
CA THR A 568 -10.80 1.09 -8.39
C THR A 568 -11.88 2.09 -8.81
N ILE A 569 -12.72 2.53 -7.87
CA ILE A 569 -13.73 3.58 -8.10
C ILE A 569 -13.03 4.89 -8.51
N ALA A 570 -11.97 5.28 -7.81
CA ALA A 570 -11.17 6.46 -8.12
C ALA A 570 -10.58 6.38 -9.53
N GLU A 571 -10.07 5.22 -9.95
CA GLU A 571 -9.51 5.04 -11.29
C GLU A 571 -10.59 5.13 -12.38
N ARG A 572 -11.75 4.48 -12.14
CA ARG A 572 -12.91 4.55 -13.05
C ARG A 572 -13.44 5.98 -13.19
N SER A 573 -13.37 6.79 -12.13
CA SER A 573 -13.83 8.18 -12.15
C SER A 573 -13.03 9.09 -13.11
N LYS A 574 -11.89 8.62 -13.65
CA LYS A 574 -11.14 9.33 -14.70
C LYS A 574 -11.71 9.16 -16.10
N ARG A 575 -12.52 8.11 -16.33
CA ARG A 575 -13.08 7.82 -17.64
C ARG A 575 -13.99 8.97 -18.06
N GLN A 576 -13.72 9.55 -19.23
CA GLN A 576 -14.64 10.46 -19.87
C GLN A 576 -15.68 9.68 -20.66
N MET A 577 -16.93 10.15 -20.61
CA MET A 577 -18.02 9.61 -21.39
C MET A 577 -17.77 9.83 -22.89
N SER A 578 -17.95 8.80 -23.71
CA SER A 578 -17.87 8.90 -25.17
C SER A 578 -19.05 9.69 -25.75
N ALA A 579 -18.92 10.15 -27.00
CA ALA A 579 -19.99 10.87 -27.68
C ALA A 579 -21.24 9.98 -27.88
N GLU A 580 -21.03 8.69 -28.13
CA GLU A 580 -22.10 7.70 -28.27
C GLU A 580 -22.83 7.46 -26.95
N GLU A 581 -22.10 7.30 -25.84
CA GLU A 581 -22.68 7.16 -24.50
C GLU A 581 -23.45 8.43 -24.12
N ARG A 582 -22.89 9.61 -24.38
CA ARG A 582 -23.57 10.90 -24.12
C ARG A 582 -24.90 10.97 -24.86
N LYS A 583 -24.91 10.62 -26.15
CA LYS A 583 -26.13 10.61 -26.96
C LYS A 583 -27.16 9.61 -26.47
N ALA A 584 -26.72 8.45 -25.96
CA ALA A 584 -27.61 7.46 -25.35
C ALA A 584 -28.24 8.00 -24.06
N ILE A 585 -27.44 8.59 -23.17
CA ILE A 585 -27.94 9.19 -21.92
C ILE A 585 -28.90 10.35 -22.21
N GLU A 586 -28.59 11.22 -23.17
CA GLU A 586 -29.50 12.31 -23.57
C GLU A 586 -30.84 11.79 -24.11
N LYS A 587 -30.84 10.62 -24.79
CA LYS A 587 -32.06 9.96 -25.22
C LYS A 587 -32.85 9.45 -24.02
N ASP A 588 -32.21 8.70 -23.12
CA ASP A 588 -32.86 8.15 -21.93
C ASP A 588 -33.41 9.27 -21.03
N LEU A 589 -32.69 10.39 -20.90
CA LEU A 589 -33.13 11.59 -20.20
C LEU A 589 -34.38 12.21 -20.81
N LYS A 590 -34.47 12.28 -22.15
CA LYS A 590 -35.68 12.73 -22.83
C LYS A 590 -36.85 11.79 -22.55
N ASP A 591 -36.62 10.49 -22.62
CA ASP A 591 -37.66 9.49 -22.38
C ASP A 591 -38.16 9.57 -20.92
N ILE A 592 -37.26 9.73 -19.95
CA ILE A 592 -37.60 9.96 -18.54
C ILE A 592 -38.38 11.28 -18.37
N ALA A 593 -37.92 12.37 -18.97
CA ALA A 593 -38.59 13.67 -18.85
C ALA A 593 -40.00 13.64 -19.46
N VAL A 594 -40.18 13.00 -20.61
CA VAL A 594 -41.49 12.78 -21.24
C VAL A 594 -42.38 11.95 -20.32
N ALA A 595 -41.85 10.86 -19.74
CA ALA A 595 -42.60 9.99 -18.83
C ALA A 595 -43.03 10.71 -17.54
N LEU A 596 -42.17 11.57 -16.97
CA LEU A 596 -42.45 12.29 -15.73
C LEU A 596 -43.33 13.54 -15.91
N THR A 597 -43.22 14.24 -17.05
CA THR A 597 -43.91 15.52 -17.27
C THR A 597 -45.12 15.42 -18.22
N GLY A 598 -45.21 14.36 -19.02
CA GLY A 598 -46.21 14.21 -20.07
C GLY A 598 -45.99 15.12 -21.29
N GLN A 599 -44.94 15.94 -21.31
CA GLN A 599 -44.62 16.83 -22.42
C GLN A 599 -43.76 16.10 -23.46
N LYS A 600 -44.12 16.20 -24.75
CA LYS A 600 -43.39 15.54 -25.85
C LYS A 600 -42.23 16.37 -26.41
N ASP A 601 -42.30 17.69 -26.28
CA ASP A 601 -41.30 18.63 -26.77
C ASP A 601 -40.36 19.08 -25.65
N VAL A 602 -39.50 18.16 -25.20
CA VAL A 602 -38.52 18.44 -24.13
C VAL A 602 -37.16 18.79 -24.73
N ILE A 603 -36.68 20.00 -24.47
CA ILE A 603 -35.32 20.43 -24.80
C ILE A 603 -34.44 20.21 -23.56
N LEU A 604 -33.41 19.39 -23.70
CA LEU A 604 -32.43 19.16 -22.63
C LEU A 604 -31.37 20.27 -22.61
N ALA A 605 -30.89 20.61 -21.41
CA ALA A 605 -29.72 21.47 -21.24
C ALA A 605 -28.47 20.81 -21.85
N LYS A 606 -27.50 21.63 -22.27
CA LYS A 606 -26.28 21.13 -22.96
C LYS A 606 -25.45 20.17 -22.11
N ASP A 607 -25.50 20.33 -20.80
CA ASP A 607 -24.83 19.55 -19.77
C ASP A 607 -25.72 18.47 -19.14
N ALA A 608 -26.93 18.23 -19.68
CA ALA A 608 -27.88 17.31 -19.08
C ALA A 608 -27.34 15.89 -18.90
N ALA A 609 -26.51 15.41 -19.83
CA ALA A 609 -25.87 14.10 -19.75
C ALA A 609 -24.80 13.99 -18.64
N ASP A 610 -24.31 15.13 -18.17
CA ASP A 610 -23.31 15.23 -17.09
C ASP A 610 -23.99 15.31 -15.70
N ILE A 611 -25.33 15.38 -15.65
CA ILE A 611 -26.12 15.43 -14.42
C ILE A 611 -26.33 14.01 -13.87
N ASP A 612 -25.93 13.79 -12.62
CA ASP A 612 -26.25 12.56 -11.89
C ASP A 612 -27.73 12.55 -11.45
N ILE A 613 -28.57 11.99 -12.31
CA ILE A 613 -30.01 11.84 -12.07
C ILE A 613 -30.27 11.00 -10.81
N ALA A 614 -29.45 9.97 -10.55
CA ALA A 614 -29.61 9.12 -9.40
C ALA A 614 -29.41 9.94 -8.12
N ALA A 615 -28.36 10.76 -8.05
CA ALA A 615 -28.15 11.69 -6.93
C ALA A 615 -29.32 12.69 -6.78
N LEU A 616 -29.86 13.24 -7.88
CA LEU A 616 -31.03 14.12 -7.82
C LEU A 616 -32.26 13.43 -7.24
N LEU A 617 -32.57 12.21 -7.71
CA LEU A 617 -33.68 11.41 -7.19
C LEU A 617 -33.45 11.07 -5.71
N MET A 618 -32.23 10.72 -5.32
CA MET A 618 -31.84 10.47 -3.93
C MET A 618 -32.14 11.67 -3.03
N ARG A 619 -31.85 12.90 -3.48
CA ARG A 619 -32.14 14.13 -2.73
C ARG A 619 -33.63 14.33 -2.45
N MET A 620 -34.50 13.85 -3.33
CA MET A 620 -35.95 13.94 -3.18
C MET A 620 -36.51 12.90 -2.21
N LEU A 621 -35.76 11.84 -1.90
CA LEU A 621 -36.20 10.82 -0.96
C LEU A 621 -36.22 11.35 0.47
N ALA A 622 -37.26 10.96 1.19
CA ALA A 622 -37.38 11.18 2.62
C ALA A 622 -36.94 9.95 3.41
N ILE A 623 -36.45 10.21 4.62
CA ILE A 623 -36.19 9.19 5.63
C ILE A 623 -37.52 8.66 6.11
N GLU A 624 -37.83 7.41 5.77
CA GLU A 624 -39.07 6.75 6.19
C GLU A 624 -38.92 6.14 7.58
N ALA A 625 -37.80 5.48 7.83
CA ALA A 625 -37.51 4.84 9.11
C ALA A 625 -36.02 4.78 9.38
N ILE A 626 -35.66 4.79 10.66
CA ILE A 626 -34.35 4.42 11.16
C ILE A 626 -34.57 3.31 12.18
N THR A 627 -33.97 2.15 11.94
CA THR A 627 -34.06 1.00 12.86
C THR A 627 -32.71 0.70 13.46
N GLY A 628 -32.71 0.23 14.70
CA GLY A 628 -31.54 -0.26 15.39
C GLY A 628 -31.57 -1.77 15.46
N ASN A 629 -30.42 -2.43 15.33
CA ASN A 629 -30.33 -3.85 15.64
C ASN A 629 -28.97 -4.20 16.25
N GLU A 630 -28.96 -5.28 17.02
CA GLU A 630 -27.71 -5.91 17.44
C GLU A 630 -27.17 -6.78 16.30
N GLU A 631 -25.98 -6.45 15.82
CA GLU A 631 -25.27 -7.24 14.84
C GLU A 631 -24.18 -8.07 15.50
N PRO A 632 -24.17 -9.41 15.35
CA PRO A 632 -23.10 -10.23 15.89
C PRO A 632 -21.78 -9.92 15.17
N THR A 633 -20.72 -9.72 15.94
CA THR A 633 -19.34 -9.67 15.43
C THR A 633 -18.72 -11.06 15.44
N ASN A 634 -17.61 -11.26 14.72
CA ASN A 634 -16.88 -12.54 14.73
C ASN A 634 -16.30 -12.91 16.10
N ALA A 635 -16.17 -11.95 17.02
CA ALA A 635 -15.82 -12.19 18.41
C ALA A 635 -17.02 -12.66 19.27
N GLY A 636 -18.20 -12.87 18.68
CA GLY A 636 -19.43 -13.28 19.37
C GLY A 636 -20.11 -12.17 20.16
N ILE A 637 -19.75 -10.91 19.90
CA ILE A 637 -20.13 -9.75 20.72
C ILE A 637 -20.98 -8.80 19.85
N PRO A 638 -22.20 -8.44 20.26
CA PRO A 638 -23.12 -7.71 19.41
C PRO A 638 -22.80 -6.21 19.38
N THR A 639 -22.82 -5.58 18.22
CA THR A 639 -22.76 -4.11 18.16
C THR A 639 -24.10 -3.50 17.76
N ALA A 640 -24.29 -2.22 18.10
CA ALA A 640 -25.41 -1.45 17.60
C ALA A 640 -25.17 -1.08 16.13
N ALA A 641 -26.11 -1.45 15.28
CA ALA A 641 -26.16 -1.05 13.88
C ALA A 641 -27.37 -0.14 13.66
N ALA A 642 -27.19 0.92 12.89
CA ALA A 642 -28.27 1.78 12.43
C ALA A 642 -28.54 1.49 10.95
N THR A 643 -29.80 1.27 10.61
CA THR A 643 -30.23 1.14 9.21
C THR A 643 -31.23 2.24 8.89
N LEU A 644 -30.88 3.05 7.90
CA LEU A 644 -31.70 4.12 7.35
C LEU A 644 -32.48 3.61 6.15
N PHE A 645 -33.79 3.85 6.11
CA PHE A 645 -34.66 3.51 5.00
C PHE A 645 -35.17 4.77 4.30
N LEU A 646 -35.06 4.82 2.98
CA LEU A 646 -35.47 5.95 2.14
C LEU A 646 -36.55 5.56 1.13
N GLY A 647 -37.51 6.46 0.91
CA GLY A 647 -38.55 6.33 -0.13
C GLY A 647 -39.94 5.96 0.42
N ARG A 648 -40.80 5.40 -0.45
CA ARG A 648 -42.07 4.75 -0.03
C ARG A 648 -41.78 3.26 0.12
N SER A 649 -41.97 2.70 1.32
CA SER A 649 -41.71 1.29 1.67
C SER A 649 -40.22 0.89 1.80
N GLY A 650 -39.32 1.84 2.02
CA GLY A 650 -37.94 1.59 2.44
C GLY A 650 -37.05 1.03 1.34
N THR A 651 -37.22 1.52 0.12
CA THR A 651 -36.60 1.00 -1.10
C THR A 651 -35.07 1.03 -1.07
N ILE A 652 -34.48 2.06 -0.44
CA ILE A 652 -33.02 2.22 -0.34
C ILE A 652 -32.59 2.18 1.11
N ARG A 653 -31.49 1.48 1.38
CA ARG A 653 -30.99 1.25 2.73
C ARG A 653 -29.53 1.67 2.87
N PHE A 654 -29.24 2.48 3.88
CA PHE A 654 -27.86 2.75 4.31
C PHE A 654 -27.65 2.21 5.71
N LYS A 655 -26.56 1.50 5.91
CA LYS A 655 -26.20 0.91 7.20
C LYS A 655 -24.95 1.59 7.74
N GLY A 656 -24.86 1.67 9.06
CA GLY A 656 -23.61 1.94 9.77
C GLY A 656 -23.55 1.04 10.99
N SER A 657 -22.44 0.32 11.14
CA SER A 657 -22.17 -0.49 12.32
C SER A 657 -20.84 -0.05 12.94
N THR A 658 -20.80 -0.03 14.25
CA THR A 658 -19.64 0.44 15.02
C THR A 658 -18.94 -0.72 15.71
N PRO A 659 -17.61 -0.71 15.89
CA PRO A 659 -16.96 -1.68 16.76
C PRO A 659 -17.35 -1.51 18.24
N LEU A 660 -17.33 -2.60 19.01
CA LEU A 660 -17.43 -2.53 20.47
C LEU A 660 -16.05 -2.43 21.11
N GLY A 661 -15.89 -1.43 21.96
CA GLY A 661 -14.78 -1.28 22.90
C GLY A 661 -15.14 -1.91 24.23
N THR A 662 -14.17 -2.52 24.89
CA THR A 662 -14.27 -2.92 26.30
C THR A 662 -13.45 -2.05 27.23
N SER A 663 -12.64 -1.13 26.69
CA SER A 663 -12.01 -0.07 27.45
C SER A 663 -13.06 0.97 27.80
N ALA A 664 -13.14 1.31 29.09
CA ALA A 664 -13.81 2.50 29.57
C ALA A 664 -12.74 3.39 30.18
N GLY A 665 -11.74 3.77 29.36
CA GLY A 665 -10.79 4.80 29.75
C GLY A 665 -11.56 6.02 30.26
N VAL A 666 -10.99 6.73 31.23
CA VAL A 666 -11.66 7.87 31.90
C VAL A 666 -12.02 8.98 30.89
N ASP A 667 -11.39 8.99 29.72
CA ASP A 667 -11.55 9.99 28.67
C ASP A 667 -12.14 9.48 27.33
N GLU A 668 -12.44 8.18 27.18
CA GLU A 668 -13.03 7.62 25.94
C GLU A 668 -14.55 7.86 25.87
N ALA A 669 -15.14 7.91 24.68
CA ALA A 669 -16.59 7.89 24.52
C ALA A 669 -17.20 6.56 25.03
N ILE A 670 -18.32 6.65 25.74
CA ILE A 670 -18.89 5.51 26.48
C ILE A 670 -19.65 4.57 25.53
N HIS A 671 -19.23 3.31 25.51
CA HIS A 671 -19.98 2.22 24.90
C HIS A 671 -21.11 1.76 25.81
N PHE A 672 -22.34 1.76 25.32
CA PHE A 672 -23.47 1.25 26.08
C PHE A 672 -23.53 -0.26 25.97
N ILE A 673 -23.25 -0.91 27.10
CA ILE A 673 -23.27 -2.34 27.29
C ILE A 673 -24.27 -2.66 28.41
N ASP A 674 -25.14 -3.63 28.17
CA ASP A 674 -26.28 -3.97 29.01
C ASP A 674 -25.91 -4.48 30.41
N SER A 675 -24.71 -5.05 30.56
CA SER A 675 -24.19 -5.41 31.88
C SER A 675 -23.79 -4.20 32.71
N ILE A 676 -23.57 -3.05 32.08
CA ILE A 676 -23.25 -1.79 32.74
C ILE A 676 -24.54 -1.13 33.23
N ILE A 677 -24.70 -0.97 34.54
CA ILE A 677 -25.96 -0.51 35.14
C ILE A 677 -25.68 0.80 35.88
N LYS A 678 -26.29 1.89 35.42
CA LYS A 678 -26.24 3.17 36.14
C LYS A 678 -27.01 3.10 37.46
N PRO A 679 -26.65 3.93 38.46
CA PRO A 679 -27.40 4.03 39.70
C PRO A 679 -28.89 4.34 39.43
N CYS A 680 -29.78 3.51 39.93
CA CYS A 680 -31.23 3.67 39.77
C CYS A 680 -31.98 3.04 40.95
N ASP A 681 -33.32 3.13 40.95
CA ASP A 681 -34.13 2.57 42.04
C ASP A 681 -33.95 1.06 42.24
N LEU A 682 -33.58 0.32 41.19
CA LEU A 682 -33.29 -1.11 41.29
C LEU A 682 -31.98 -1.37 42.04
N THR A 683 -30.92 -0.63 41.71
CA THR A 683 -29.62 -0.78 42.38
C THR A 683 -29.69 -0.30 43.83
N LYS A 684 -30.58 0.65 44.16
CA LYS A 684 -30.87 1.11 45.53
C LYS A 684 -31.72 0.14 46.35
N ARG A 685 -32.68 -0.56 45.75
CA ARG A 685 -33.56 -1.50 46.47
C ARG A 685 -32.93 -2.88 46.68
N HIS A 686 -32.07 -3.32 45.76
CA HIS A 686 -31.49 -4.66 45.76
C HIS A 686 -29.96 -4.63 45.79
N LEU A 687 -29.36 -3.78 46.64
CA LEU A 687 -27.90 -3.61 46.73
C LEU A 687 -27.15 -4.95 46.89
N ASP A 688 -27.75 -5.92 47.59
CA ASP A 688 -27.17 -7.25 47.84
C ASP A 688 -26.94 -8.08 46.57
N LEU A 689 -27.56 -7.70 45.45
CA LEU A 689 -27.39 -8.37 44.15
C LEU A 689 -26.38 -7.70 43.23
N PHE A 690 -25.94 -6.49 43.57
CA PHE A 690 -25.03 -5.70 42.76
C PHE A 690 -23.66 -5.60 43.40
N LYS A 691 -22.64 -5.48 42.55
CA LYS A 691 -21.28 -5.08 42.88
C LYS A 691 -21.07 -3.68 42.32
N ASP A 692 -20.62 -2.77 43.17
CA ASP A 692 -20.09 -1.47 42.75
C ASP A 692 -18.80 -1.70 41.95
N ALA A 693 -18.76 -1.17 40.73
CA ALA A 693 -17.60 -1.29 39.86
C ALA A 693 -16.51 -0.23 40.16
N GLY A 694 -16.78 0.74 41.04
CA GLY A 694 -15.85 1.80 41.42
C GLY A 694 -15.79 2.96 40.42
N ASP A 695 -16.54 2.88 39.31
CA ASP A 695 -16.66 3.87 38.24
C ASP A 695 -18.01 4.63 38.29
N GLY A 696 -18.73 4.52 39.41
CA GLY A 696 -20.08 5.07 39.57
C GLY A 696 -21.17 4.22 38.93
N THR A 697 -20.85 3.01 38.45
CA THR A 697 -21.81 2.06 37.89
C THR A 697 -21.82 0.73 38.65
N PHE A 698 -22.88 -0.06 38.44
CA PHE A 698 -23.13 -1.34 39.10
C PHE A 698 -23.07 -2.49 38.09
N ARG A 699 -22.60 -3.66 38.54
CA ARG A 699 -22.73 -4.94 37.83
C ARG A 699 -23.47 -5.92 38.72
N PHE A 700 -24.14 -6.92 38.16
CA PHE A 700 -24.64 -8.01 38.99
C PHE A 700 -23.45 -8.78 39.62
N ARG A 701 -23.60 -9.23 40.88
CA ARG A 701 -22.56 -10.02 41.53
C ARG A 701 -22.29 -11.33 40.77
N LYS A 702 -21.03 -11.76 40.74
CA LYS A 702 -20.61 -12.98 40.03
C LYS A 702 -21.33 -14.20 40.63
N GLY A 703 -21.76 -15.13 39.78
CA GLY A 703 -22.42 -16.38 40.21
C GLY A 703 -23.90 -16.26 40.57
N LEU A 704 -24.51 -15.08 40.48
CA LEU A 704 -25.93 -14.86 40.76
C LEU A 704 -26.83 -15.72 39.84
N ARG A 705 -27.72 -16.54 40.42
CA ARG A 705 -28.61 -17.46 39.68
C ARG A 705 -30.00 -16.87 39.44
N PHE A 706 -30.71 -17.43 38.44
CA PHE A 706 -32.05 -16.99 38.05
C PHE A 706 -33.04 -17.04 39.22
N ASP A 707 -33.07 -18.13 39.99
CA ASP A 707 -34.01 -18.31 41.09
C ASP A 707 -33.80 -17.30 42.22
N GLU A 708 -32.55 -16.90 42.48
CA GLU A 708 -32.21 -15.88 43.49
C GLU A 708 -32.76 -14.50 43.11
N VAL A 709 -32.73 -14.16 41.81
CA VAL A 709 -33.29 -12.90 41.30
C VAL A 709 -34.80 -12.97 41.26
N LYS A 710 -35.37 -14.08 40.80
CA LYS A 710 -36.82 -14.29 40.73
C LYS A 710 -37.46 -14.26 42.12
N ALA A 711 -36.78 -14.77 43.15
CA ALA A 711 -37.25 -14.76 44.54
C ALA A 711 -37.46 -13.34 45.11
N LYS A 712 -36.85 -12.30 44.51
CA LYS A 712 -37.09 -10.90 44.91
C LYS A 712 -38.46 -10.37 44.48
N GLY A 713 -39.17 -11.05 43.58
CA GLY A 713 -40.52 -10.66 43.13
C GLY A 713 -40.58 -9.33 42.37
N ASP A 714 -39.46 -8.87 41.79
CA ASP A 714 -39.37 -7.62 41.03
C ASP A 714 -39.12 -7.92 39.55
N ASP A 715 -40.15 -7.76 38.73
CA ASP A 715 -40.09 -8.07 37.29
C ASP A 715 -39.08 -7.19 36.54
N LYS A 716 -38.90 -5.93 36.95
CA LYS A 716 -37.93 -5.01 36.33
C LYS A 716 -36.50 -5.42 36.66
N LEU A 717 -36.25 -5.90 37.88
CA LEU A 717 -34.97 -6.49 38.26
C LEU A 717 -34.69 -7.74 37.43
N LEU A 718 -35.67 -8.62 37.27
CA LEU A 718 -35.54 -9.85 36.49
C LEU A 718 -35.24 -9.57 35.02
N GLU A 719 -35.93 -8.59 34.43
CA GLU A 719 -35.68 -8.14 33.06
C GLU A 719 -34.27 -7.54 32.92
N ARG A 720 -33.84 -6.66 33.84
CA ARG A 720 -32.49 -6.09 33.81
C ARG A 720 -31.43 -7.19 33.95
N TRP A 721 -31.65 -8.19 34.81
CA TRP A 721 -30.77 -9.34 34.94
C TRP A 721 -30.67 -10.18 33.67
N ARG A 722 -31.80 -10.46 33.01
CA ARG A 722 -31.82 -11.15 31.71
C ARG A 722 -31.04 -10.35 30.66
N LYS A 723 -31.31 -9.05 30.55
CA LYS A 723 -30.66 -8.13 29.61
C LYS A 723 -29.14 -8.08 29.84
N ALA A 724 -28.72 -7.91 31.10
CA ALA A 724 -27.32 -7.83 31.52
C ALA A 724 -26.49 -9.12 31.32
N ARG A 725 -27.12 -10.25 30.97
CA ARG A 725 -26.43 -11.53 30.72
C ARG A 725 -26.38 -11.93 29.25
N ARG A 726 -27.05 -11.20 28.37
CA ARG A 726 -27.01 -11.49 26.92
C ARG A 726 -25.58 -11.29 26.41
N TYR A 727 -25.13 -12.21 25.56
CA TYR A 727 -23.78 -12.19 24.98
C TYR A 727 -22.67 -12.05 26.03
N GLU A 728 -22.72 -12.87 27.09
CA GLU A 728 -21.79 -12.80 28.24
C GLU A 728 -21.76 -11.42 28.92
N GLY A 729 -22.88 -10.71 28.89
CA GLY A 729 -23.02 -9.35 29.42
C GLY A 729 -22.53 -8.26 28.48
N LYS A 730 -22.33 -8.55 27.19
CA LYS A 730 -21.89 -7.58 26.19
C LYS A 730 -23.00 -7.14 25.23
N GLY A 731 -24.25 -7.50 25.52
CA GLY A 731 -25.43 -6.96 24.82
C GLY A 731 -25.43 -5.42 24.81
N CYS A 732 -26.02 -4.80 23.81
CA CYS A 732 -26.11 -3.36 23.63
C CYS A 732 -27.54 -2.89 23.28
N MET A 733 -28.57 -3.55 23.81
CA MET A 733 -29.97 -3.20 23.51
C MET A 733 -30.37 -1.83 24.04
N GLU A 734 -29.68 -1.29 25.05
CA GLU A 734 -29.86 0.12 25.45
C GLU A 734 -29.44 1.11 24.34
N ALA A 735 -28.33 0.84 23.64
CA ALA A 735 -27.91 1.65 22.50
C ALA A 735 -28.89 1.53 21.31
N VAL A 736 -29.36 0.31 21.03
CA VAL A 736 -30.40 0.05 20.01
C VAL A 736 -31.69 0.79 20.34
N GLN A 737 -32.11 0.79 21.60
CA GLN A 737 -33.29 1.53 22.03
C GLN A 737 -33.11 3.04 21.87
N ASN A 738 -31.94 3.59 22.19
CA ASN A 738 -31.64 5.02 22.01
C ASN A 738 -31.66 5.44 20.54
N LEU A 739 -31.18 4.57 19.63
CA LEU A 739 -31.29 4.77 18.19
C LEU A 739 -32.75 4.95 17.76
N GLU A 740 -33.62 4.03 18.14
CA GLU A 740 -35.01 4.00 17.67
C GLU A 740 -35.92 5.01 18.39
N ALA A 741 -35.76 5.14 19.71
CA ALA A 741 -36.68 5.91 20.54
C ALA A 741 -36.32 7.39 20.62
N ILE A 742 -35.04 7.75 20.40
CA ILE A 742 -34.54 9.12 20.58
C ILE A 742 -33.96 9.65 19.28
N LEU A 743 -32.87 9.05 18.79
CA LEU A 743 -32.11 9.59 17.66
C LEU A 743 -32.94 9.61 16.36
N SER A 744 -33.70 8.54 16.10
CA SER A 744 -34.54 8.39 14.90
C SER A 744 -35.52 9.55 14.70
N LYS A 745 -36.13 10.05 15.80
CA LYS A 745 -37.14 11.12 15.77
C LYS A 745 -36.63 12.44 15.19
N ALA A 746 -35.33 12.69 15.26
CA ALA A 746 -34.74 13.92 14.75
C ALA A 746 -34.62 13.95 13.20
N PHE A 747 -34.74 12.79 12.55
CA PHE A 747 -34.46 12.65 11.12
C PHE A 747 -35.60 12.05 10.31
N VAL A 748 -36.44 11.18 10.90
CA VAL A 748 -37.60 10.60 10.21
C VAL A 748 -38.53 11.70 9.67
N GLY A 749 -38.97 11.53 8.42
CA GLY A 749 -39.79 12.48 7.68
C GLY A 749 -39.01 13.59 6.96
N LYS A 750 -37.71 13.78 7.26
CA LYS A 750 -36.88 14.76 6.53
C LYS A 750 -36.45 14.20 5.18
N ARG A 751 -36.43 15.07 4.16
CA ARG A 751 -35.76 14.76 2.89
C ARG A 751 -34.25 14.82 3.06
N LEU A 752 -33.52 14.05 2.28
CA LEU A 752 -32.05 14.15 2.26
C LEU A 752 -31.58 15.57 1.88
N SER A 753 -32.32 16.28 1.04
CA SER A 753 -32.08 17.70 0.74
C SER A 753 -32.12 18.62 1.96
N ASP A 754 -32.88 18.23 2.99
CA ASP A 754 -33.17 19.06 4.17
C ASP A 754 -32.25 18.71 5.35
N LEU A 755 -31.39 17.69 5.22
CA LEU A 755 -30.42 17.30 6.25
C LEU A 755 -29.22 18.24 6.34
N GLY A 756 -28.89 18.94 5.25
CA GLY A 756 -27.67 19.73 5.15
C GLY A 756 -26.43 18.86 4.90
N SER A 757 -25.33 19.20 5.56
CA SER A 757 -24.06 18.48 5.50
C SER A 757 -23.94 17.38 6.56
N LEU A 758 -22.94 16.50 6.45
CA LEU A 758 -22.62 15.54 7.52
C LEU A 758 -22.29 16.24 8.85
N LEU A 759 -21.69 17.42 8.80
CA LEU A 759 -21.47 18.23 10.00
C LEU A 759 -22.79 18.62 10.67
N ASP A 760 -23.82 18.98 9.91
CA ASP A 760 -25.14 19.34 10.45
C ASP A 760 -25.84 18.14 11.10
N VAL A 761 -25.68 16.95 10.50
CA VAL A 761 -26.13 15.68 11.09
C VAL A 761 -25.42 15.42 12.41
N ASP A 762 -24.09 15.43 12.43
CA ASP A 762 -23.30 15.15 13.63
C ASP A 762 -23.57 16.18 14.74
N ARG A 763 -23.72 17.47 14.39
CA ARG A 763 -24.14 18.52 15.33
C ARG A 763 -25.52 18.23 15.93
N THR A 764 -26.46 17.72 15.13
CA THR A 764 -27.78 17.32 15.62
C THR A 764 -27.67 16.15 16.59
N LEU A 765 -26.84 15.15 16.30
CA LEU A 765 -26.61 14.00 17.19
C LEU A 765 -25.99 14.44 18.53
N LEU A 766 -24.97 15.30 18.48
CA LEU A 766 -24.30 15.82 19.69
C LEU A 766 -25.21 16.77 20.49
N LYS A 767 -26.06 17.55 19.81
CA LYS A 767 -27.09 18.34 20.48
C LYS A 767 -28.08 17.45 21.24
N LEU A 768 -28.54 16.35 20.64
CA LEU A 768 -29.43 15.42 21.32
C LEU A 768 -28.76 14.77 22.54
N GLU A 769 -27.48 14.43 22.44
CA GLU A 769 -26.71 13.95 23.59
C GLU A 769 -26.71 14.98 24.73
N TRP A 770 -26.43 16.25 24.40
CA TRP A 770 -26.46 17.35 25.36
C TRP A 770 -27.85 17.57 25.97
N ASP A 771 -28.88 17.69 25.14
CA ASP A 771 -30.26 17.96 25.58
C ASP A 771 -30.75 16.85 26.52
N GLN A 772 -30.39 15.59 26.23
CA GLN A 772 -30.72 14.45 27.09
C GLN A 772 -29.91 14.47 28.40
N ALA A 773 -28.64 14.88 28.38
CA ALA A 773 -27.85 15.05 29.59
C ALA A 773 -28.44 16.11 30.53
N VAL A 774 -28.87 17.25 29.97
CA VAL A 774 -29.54 18.32 30.74
C VAL A 774 -30.89 17.85 31.27
N ALA A 775 -31.71 17.19 30.45
CA ALA A 775 -33.02 16.69 30.84
C ALA A 775 -32.94 15.65 31.98
N GLN A 776 -31.86 14.88 32.05
CA GLN A 776 -31.60 13.90 33.11
C GLN A 776 -30.88 14.50 34.34
N GLY A 777 -30.57 15.80 34.33
CA GLY A 777 -29.82 16.47 35.40
C GLY A 777 -28.35 16.02 35.51
N LEU A 778 -27.80 15.41 34.46
CA LEU A 778 -26.40 14.96 34.38
C LEU A 778 -25.45 16.07 33.94
N ALA A 779 -25.99 17.17 33.40
CA ALA A 779 -25.23 18.34 33.00
C ALA A 779 -25.95 19.64 33.40
N ASP A 780 -25.16 20.65 33.78
CA ASP A 780 -25.67 22.00 34.05
C ASP A 780 -25.92 22.74 32.73
N GLY A 781 -27.18 23.10 32.46
CA GLY A 781 -27.59 23.85 31.27
C GLY A 781 -26.82 25.16 31.05
N ASN A 782 -26.32 25.77 32.12
CA ASN A 782 -25.55 27.02 32.10
C ASN A 782 -24.02 26.79 32.09
N GLY A 783 -23.55 25.56 31.92
CA GLY A 783 -22.13 25.24 31.86
C GLY A 783 -21.41 25.99 30.72
N GLY A 784 -20.13 26.32 30.95
CA GLY A 784 -19.25 26.89 29.91
C GLY A 784 -19.04 25.92 28.73
N ALA A 785 -18.58 26.45 27.60
CA ALA A 785 -18.43 25.69 26.35
C ALA A 785 -17.61 24.40 26.52
N ASP A 786 -16.48 24.43 27.23
CA ASP A 786 -15.63 23.25 27.43
C ASP A 786 -16.32 22.13 28.20
N LYS A 787 -17.15 22.48 29.20
CA LYS A 787 -17.94 21.49 29.96
C LYS A 787 -19.01 20.86 29.07
N LYS A 788 -19.68 21.66 28.23
CA LYS A 788 -20.65 21.17 27.25
C LYS A 788 -20.00 20.22 26.24
N ILE A 789 -18.84 20.60 25.72
CA ILE A 789 -18.05 19.77 24.79
C ILE A 789 -17.66 18.45 25.47
N ALA A 790 -17.14 18.49 26.70
CA ALA A 790 -16.74 17.29 27.42
C ALA A 790 -17.92 16.30 27.60
N VAL A 791 -19.12 16.80 27.93
CA VAL A 791 -20.33 15.97 28.01
C VAL A 791 -20.66 15.31 26.67
N MET A 792 -20.65 16.09 25.57
CA MET A 792 -20.94 15.57 24.23
C MET A 792 -19.88 14.59 23.70
N GLN A 793 -18.60 14.79 24.04
CA GLN A 793 -17.51 13.88 23.68
C GLN A 793 -17.64 12.55 24.42
N ARG A 794 -18.09 12.55 25.69
CA ARG A 794 -18.25 11.33 26.48
C ARG A 794 -19.39 10.45 26.01
N LYS A 795 -20.43 11.00 25.37
CA LYS A 795 -21.58 10.23 24.85
C LYS A 795 -22.21 9.34 25.91
N GLY A 796 -22.21 9.84 27.14
CA GLY A 796 -22.57 9.10 28.35
C GLY A 796 -24.07 8.89 28.51
N VAL A 797 -24.92 9.47 27.66
CA VAL A 797 -26.38 9.40 27.77
C VAL A 797 -27.01 8.55 26.68
N LEU A 798 -26.68 8.79 25.41
CA LEU A 798 -27.20 8.03 24.28
C LEU A 798 -26.32 6.83 23.90
N GLY A 799 -25.05 6.86 24.31
CA GLY A 799 -24.07 5.83 24.00
C GLY A 799 -23.39 6.10 22.65
N MET A 800 -22.06 6.01 22.65
CA MET A 800 -21.26 6.21 21.44
C MET A 800 -21.68 5.26 20.32
N ASN A 801 -21.96 4.00 20.66
CA ASN A 801 -22.33 2.98 19.69
C ASN A 801 -23.66 3.25 18.98
N ALA A 802 -24.58 4.00 19.60
CA ALA A 802 -25.78 4.51 18.94
C ALA A 802 -25.44 5.71 18.04
N ILE A 803 -24.67 6.67 18.54
CA ILE A 803 -24.35 7.90 17.82
C ILE A 803 -23.49 7.62 16.58
N LEU A 804 -22.41 6.86 16.71
CA LEU A 804 -21.49 6.59 15.61
C LEU A 804 -22.12 5.75 14.50
N SER A 805 -22.90 4.71 14.84
CA SER A 805 -23.60 3.90 13.83
C SER A 805 -24.51 4.76 12.97
N LEU A 806 -25.26 5.67 13.59
CA LEU A 806 -26.12 6.59 12.86
C LEU A 806 -25.34 7.65 12.07
N SER A 807 -24.25 8.19 12.64
CA SER A 807 -23.34 9.11 11.94
C SER A 807 -22.79 8.48 10.65
N VAL A 808 -22.35 7.21 10.69
CA VAL A 808 -21.88 6.46 9.51
C VAL A 808 -23.00 6.22 8.51
N ALA A 809 -24.17 5.73 8.96
CA ALA A 809 -25.32 5.47 8.07
C ALA A 809 -25.78 6.75 7.35
N MET A 810 -25.86 7.86 8.07
CA MET A 810 -26.21 9.17 7.52
C MET A 810 -25.11 9.72 6.61
N GLY A 811 -23.84 9.55 6.95
CA GLY A 811 -22.72 9.95 6.10
C GLY A 811 -22.79 9.31 4.71
N ARG A 812 -23.12 8.01 4.65
CA ARG A 812 -23.35 7.31 3.37
C ARG A 812 -24.56 7.86 2.62
N ALA A 813 -25.65 8.15 3.32
CA ALA A 813 -26.85 8.73 2.70
C ALA A 813 -26.61 10.14 2.14
N VAL A 814 -25.90 10.98 2.90
CA VAL A 814 -25.50 12.34 2.48
C VAL A 814 -24.53 12.26 1.30
N ALA A 815 -23.56 11.35 1.32
CA ALA A 815 -22.64 11.15 0.20
C ALA A 815 -23.39 10.73 -1.07
N ALA A 816 -24.29 9.74 -0.97
CA ALA A 816 -25.10 9.28 -2.09
C ALA A 816 -26.02 10.37 -2.66
N ALA A 817 -26.62 11.20 -1.80
CA ALA A 817 -27.40 12.37 -2.23
C ALA A 817 -26.58 13.43 -2.97
N GLN A 818 -25.25 13.39 -2.84
CA GLN A 818 -24.31 14.27 -3.55
C GLN A 818 -23.63 13.60 -4.75
N GLY A 819 -23.99 12.35 -5.10
CA GLY A 819 -23.33 11.59 -6.16
C GLY A 819 -21.87 11.24 -5.80
N LYS A 820 -21.59 11.03 -4.51
CA LYS A 820 -20.26 10.80 -3.95
C LYS A 820 -20.23 9.53 -3.10
N GLU A 821 -19.03 9.00 -2.94
CA GLU A 821 -18.71 8.00 -1.92
C GLU A 821 -18.38 8.67 -0.58
N MET A 822 -18.52 7.92 0.52
CA MET A 822 -18.30 8.44 1.87
C MET A 822 -16.86 8.98 2.06
N TRP A 823 -15.86 8.35 1.45
CA TRP A 823 -14.47 8.82 1.54
C TRP A 823 -14.28 10.20 0.89
N GLN A 824 -15.02 10.52 -0.17
CA GLN A 824 -14.98 11.83 -0.82
C GLN A 824 -15.61 12.89 0.08
N LEU A 825 -16.74 12.57 0.69
CA LEU A 825 -17.41 13.46 1.64
C LEU A 825 -16.51 13.80 2.85
N ILE A 826 -15.84 12.79 3.44
CA ILE A 826 -14.89 12.99 4.54
C ILE A 826 -13.72 13.88 4.08
N ARG A 827 -13.16 13.62 2.89
CA ARG A 827 -12.07 14.42 2.32
C ARG A 827 -12.47 15.88 2.12
N GLU A 828 -13.69 16.13 1.66
CA GLU A 828 -14.20 17.50 1.48
C GLU A 828 -14.33 18.25 2.79
N ILE A 829 -14.84 17.61 3.85
CA ILE A 829 -14.91 18.21 5.19
C ILE A 829 -13.51 18.60 5.67
N ALA A 830 -12.53 17.70 5.51
CA ALA A 830 -11.15 18.00 5.87
C ALA A 830 -10.55 19.13 5.02
N THR A 831 -10.80 19.12 3.70
CA THR A 831 -10.31 20.14 2.76
C THR A 831 -10.85 21.52 3.12
N ASP A 832 -12.15 21.62 3.40
CA ASP A 832 -12.80 22.87 3.79
C ASP A 832 -12.24 23.40 5.12
N ALA A 833 -12.14 22.54 6.14
CA ALA A 833 -11.57 22.90 7.43
C ALA A 833 -10.10 23.37 7.33
N MET A 834 -9.25 22.67 6.58
CA MET A 834 -7.86 23.07 6.33
C MET A 834 -7.80 24.41 5.58
N THR A 835 -8.61 24.58 4.54
CA THR A 835 -8.65 25.82 3.74
C THR A 835 -9.01 27.02 4.62
N LYS A 836 -10.06 26.88 5.45
CA LYS A 836 -10.48 27.91 6.39
C LYS A 836 -9.40 28.21 7.43
N PHE A 837 -8.77 27.17 7.99
CA PHE A 837 -7.68 27.33 8.96
C PHE A 837 -6.50 28.09 8.37
N VAL A 838 -6.05 27.72 7.17
CA VAL A 838 -4.93 28.37 6.48
C VAL A 838 -5.29 29.81 6.11
N THR A 839 -6.51 30.05 5.64
CA THR A 839 -6.97 31.40 5.26
C THR A 839 -6.99 32.35 6.46
N GLN A 840 -7.49 31.90 7.61
CA GLN A 840 -7.53 32.72 8.82
C GLN A 840 -6.14 32.98 9.42
N ASN A 841 -5.13 32.19 9.05
CA ASN A 841 -3.78 32.26 9.62
C ASN A 841 -2.68 32.66 8.60
N GLY A 842 -3.05 33.30 7.48
CA GLY A 842 -2.10 34.14 6.73
C GLY A 842 -1.94 33.92 5.23
N LYS A 843 -2.72 33.06 4.56
CA LYS A 843 -2.73 32.97 3.08
C LYS A 843 -4.09 33.38 2.48
N LYS A 844 -4.08 33.92 1.25
CA LYS A 844 -5.32 34.30 0.56
C LYS A 844 -6.04 33.06 0.04
N GLN A 845 -7.35 32.99 0.27
CA GLN A 845 -8.19 31.85 -0.14
C GLN A 845 -8.08 31.49 -1.63
N GLY A 846 -7.91 32.49 -2.51
CA GLY A 846 -7.74 32.28 -3.95
C GLY A 846 -6.48 31.51 -4.35
N GLU A 847 -5.42 31.55 -3.53
CA GLU A 847 -4.18 30.79 -3.76
C GLU A 847 -4.35 29.30 -3.41
N LEU A 848 -5.30 28.98 -2.52
CA LEU A 848 -5.56 27.62 -2.06
C LEU A 848 -6.52 26.85 -2.98
N ALA A 849 -7.39 27.56 -3.71
CA ALA A 849 -8.42 26.94 -4.56
C ALA A 849 -7.86 26.09 -5.72
N ALA A 850 -6.61 26.33 -6.11
CA ALA A 850 -5.90 25.57 -7.15
C ALA A 850 -5.06 24.41 -6.59
N MET A 851 -4.92 24.31 -5.26
CA MET A 851 -4.11 23.27 -4.62
C MET A 851 -4.88 21.96 -4.55
N ASP A 852 -4.19 20.86 -4.80
CA ASP A 852 -4.74 19.55 -4.50
C ASP A 852 -4.68 19.22 -2.99
N PHE A 853 -5.31 18.11 -2.61
CA PHE A 853 -5.41 17.71 -1.20
C PHE A 853 -4.04 17.51 -0.52
N ASP A 854 -3.06 16.94 -1.23
CA ASP A 854 -1.74 16.66 -0.65
C ASP A 854 -0.95 17.97 -0.48
N GLN A 855 -1.03 18.88 -1.46
CA GLN A 855 -0.46 20.22 -1.38
C GLN A 855 -1.09 21.04 -0.25
N LEU A 856 -2.42 20.97 -0.10
CA LEU A 856 -3.13 21.65 0.98
C LEU A 856 -2.71 21.12 2.34
N GLN A 857 -2.54 19.80 2.51
CA GLN A 857 -2.01 19.22 3.75
C GLN A 857 -0.62 19.76 4.10
N VAL A 858 0.28 19.90 3.13
CA VAL A 858 1.62 20.47 3.37
C VAL A 858 1.51 21.91 3.87
N VAL A 859 0.73 22.75 3.17
CA VAL A 859 0.53 24.15 3.56
C VAL A 859 -0.18 24.27 4.92
N PHE A 860 -1.13 23.38 5.20
CA PHE A 860 -1.80 23.29 6.49
C PHE A 860 -0.81 22.99 7.62
N ARG A 861 0.07 22.00 7.45
CA ARG A 861 1.12 21.67 8.43
C ARG A 861 2.09 22.83 8.65
N GLU A 862 2.54 23.47 7.59
CA GLU A 862 3.40 24.67 7.67
C GLU A 862 2.72 25.79 8.45
N THR A 863 1.47 26.09 8.13
CA THR A 863 0.68 27.12 8.81
C THR A 863 0.50 26.78 10.29
N ALA A 864 0.19 25.51 10.61
CA ALA A 864 0.06 25.05 11.98
C ALA A 864 1.37 25.16 12.77
N ARG A 865 2.53 24.88 12.16
CA ARG A 865 3.84 25.13 12.80
C ARG A 865 4.03 26.60 13.16
N GLU A 866 3.67 27.52 12.27
CA GLU A 866 3.77 28.96 12.55
C GLU A 866 2.80 29.41 13.64
N VAL A 867 1.56 28.90 13.63
CA VAL A 867 0.58 29.16 14.70
C VAL A 867 1.09 28.64 16.05
N ARG A 868 1.68 27.44 16.11
CA ARG A 868 2.30 26.89 17.32
C ARG A 868 3.49 27.73 17.82
N LYS A 869 4.33 28.23 16.91
CA LYS A 869 5.43 29.16 17.27
C LYS A 869 4.94 30.46 17.89
N GLN A 870 3.72 30.90 17.57
CA GLN A 870 3.07 32.04 18.21
C GLN A 870 2.46 31.71 19.60
N GLY A 871 2.61 30.47 20.08
CA GLY A 871 2.07 30.03 21.38
C GLY A 871 0.56 29.77 21.38
N LYS A 872 -0.10 29.72 20.22
CA LYS A 872 -1.54 29.45 20.12
C LYS A 872 -1.83 27.96 20.12
N GLU A 873 -2.95 27.60 20.73
CA GLU A 873 -3.47 26.23 20.70
C GLU A 873 -4.22 25.96 19.40
N ILE A 874 -3.99 24.79 18.82
CA ILE A 874 -4.53 24.36 17.54
C ILE A 874 -5.95 23.83 17.70
N ALA A 875 -6.25 23.05 18.74
CA ALA A 875 -7.56 22.40 18.86
C ALA A 875 -8.71 23.42 18.92
N PRO A 876 -8.65 24.52 19.72
CA PRO A 876 -9.68 25.56 19.71
C PRO A 876 -9.82 26.25 18.33
N LEU A 877 -8.70 26.50 17.65
CA LEU A 877 -8.70 27.15 16.34
C LEU A 877 -9.31 26.26 15.25
N LEU A 878 -9.04 24.95 15.29
CA LEU A 878 -9.65 23.97 14.37
C LEU A 878 -11.13 23.80 14.65
N ARG A 879 -11.56 23.76 15.92
CA ARG A 879 -12.98 23.74 16.29
C ARG A 879 -13.74 24.95 15.75
N ALA A 880 -13.10 26.11 15.62
CA ALA A 880 -13.71 27.27 14.99
C ALA A 880 -13.91 27.10 13.47
N GLN A 881 -13.05 26.31 12.80
CA GLN A 881 -13.17 26.05 11.35
C GLN A 881 -14.12 24.89 11.02
N LEU A 882 -14.15 23.91 11.92
CA LEU A 882 -15.01 22.74 11.89
C LEU A 882 -15.84 22.74 13.18
N PRO A 883 -16.94 23.52 13.25
CA PRO A 883 -17.73 23.71 14.47
C PRO A 883 -18.62 22.49 14.75
N VAL A 884 -18.00 21.38 15.17
CA VAL A 884 -18.67 20.11 15.46
C VAL A 884 -19.60 20.21 16.66
N TYR A 885 -19.28 21.08 17.62
CA TYR A 885 -20.04 21.24 18.85
C TYR A 885 -21.00 22.43 18.75
N PRO A 886 -22.30 22.24 19.03
CA PRO A 886 -23.30 23.31 19.02
C PRO A 886 -23.23 24.14 20.33
N VAL A 887 -22.11 24.82 20.57
CA VAL A 887 -21.83 25.61 21.79
C VAL A 887 -21.55 27.08 21.52
#